data_AF-A0ABD0L855-F1
#
_entry.id   AF-A0ABD0L855-F1
#
_cell.length_a   1.000
_cell.length_b   1.000
_cell.length_c   1.000
_cell.angle_alpha   90.00
_cell.angle_beta   90.00
_cell.angle_gamma   90.00
#
_symmetry.space_group_name_H-M   'P 1'
#
loop_
_entity.id
_entity.type
_entity.pdbx_description
1 polymer ?
#
loop_
_entity_poly.entity_id
_entity_poly.type
_entity_poly.pdbx_seq_one_letter_code
_entity_poly.pdbx_strand_id
1 'polypeptide(L)'
;DVQVEDDCATSRFSLLRAWPREKVLVSEELTAYLRTLNVLFNNSACNFDACVMPEANIAFQQQTQKEEQPKPVPMAVADILSTEKGTTFYVLTVAGDMRLNFLNYLESWCEQAKERAASVVVAKSEELNSELDLRLHLHQPRSRRAELDVHNVRAAELVMHAERVTRHCKGIGQSLTELRSRFTAMSSHHNKLAQKFRQDIEALEVIFINATKSSRLVALQNQLGVELEKYMSVIRTSLRQFRQHLDETLQMLRESNARFIKSFKLFSDGGNFCPEEIEEYRRRLEKMSNKINTAEGSIMSELEGMESKRLDVATKVSNEFEDRFKSHMFDLLFMEKVARWLTNTQVKIKAEVAASNSQAQALARHLLDLERRIDACEKPNFDKEQITPTQLNDFLTTVMESFHQRSEYLNCAKNLARPSSAMQAGIGSASKTGVTTDAMTPVSRPGKQPSEDPSVNVIKNILRTQKAKMQFGTEATLDVDFSQAGGMPPPSAFTGADASREKTKSAMSQASTKIIGSEKAATGRRPTLPSIPPTSELSTPLAGLKRNTSARIPVMAFLLQTTFEQTGDRKDKSKTTLFNEGEESVEEEKNHFMGSIQRTLREATDGLLTTAEAYYKQKGTRLVTRPQVLQETFEQYQEVINQKILSYLQQCEDYHNQCLQEFRQQLTKVEQLAALVPTLVINDLVNKHIQNAKSAHTKMQEEFQKTLDEINARQTCAVEHAKTLLDALPRLAEQQLVQYDGLLVVDDVEKGRVERTRYPTSELIRRKEVGEPLIDEDDRDALPRGKGNWLGMPLNQLVAENRPSKLQLTPTVQTSKTTLGHSSTVKARDSAYEDYKVQFENTLAMIEEEKERLVRDEEHWTNSWLTSVQRVKDLHQPQ
;
A
#
# COMPACT_ATOMS: atom_id res chain seq x y z
N ASP A 1 96.42 8.73 -42.85
CA ASP A 1 96.59 9.06 -44.28
C ASP A 1 95.80 10.31 -44.63
N VAL A 2 96.47 11.32 -45.22
CA VAL A 2 96.23 11.87 -46.58
C VAL A 2 94.77 11.85 -47.09
N GLN A 3 94.15 12.88 -47.70
CA GLN A 3 94.29 14.36 -47.94
C GLN A 3 92.91 14.81 -48.57
N VAL A 4 92.54 15.98 -49.11
CA VAL A 4 93.03 17.35 -49.46
C VAL A 4 91.71 18.18 -49.64
N GLU A 5 91.57 19.50 -49.47
CA GLU A 5 92.14 20.52 -48.55
C GLU A 5 91.19 21.77 -48.63
N ASP A 6 91.57 22.90 -48.00
CA ASP A 6 90.94 24.24 -47.87
C ASP A 6 89.84 24.77 -48.83
N ASP A 7 88.92 25.60 -48.29
CA ASP A 7 88.91 27.06 -48.60
C ASP A 7 88.21 27.89 -47.50
N CYS A 8 88.57 29.18 -47.28
CA CYS A 8 88.14 29.93 -46.09
C CYS A 8 87.69 31.39 -46.31
N ALA A 9 86.52 31.70 -45.73
CA ALA A 9 86.04 33.03 -45.31
C ALA A 9 86.11 34.21 -46.31
N THR A 10 85.00 34.51 -47.00
CA THR A 10 84.75 35.84 -47.58
C THR A 10 83.26 36.22 -47.53
N SER A 11 82.92 37.26 -46.77
CA SER A 11 81.92 38.29 -47.12
C SER A 11 81.70 39.28 -45.97
N ARG A 12 81.88 40.58 -46.24
CA ARG A 12 81.33 41.67 -45.42
C ARG A 12 80.89 42.80 -46.36
N PHE A 13 79.78 43.46 -46.02
CA PHE A 13 79.02 44.25 -47.00
C PHE A 13 79.71 45.55 -47.44
N SER A 14 79.98 45.60 -48.74
CA SER A 14 79.73 46.73 -49.62
C SER A 14 78.79 47.82 -49.08
N LEU A 15 79.28 49.06 -48.93
CA LEU A 15 78.50 50.28 -49.20
C LEU A 15 79.38 51.56 -49.19
N LEU A 16 80.04 51.85 -50.32
CA LEU A 16 80.42 53.22 -50.73
C LEU A 16 80.94 53.24 -52.18
N ARG A 17 80.01 53.24 -53.15
CA ARG A 17 80.28 53.70 -54.53
C ARG A 17 79.90 55.18 -54.63
N ALA A 18 80.88 56.08 -54.64
CA ALA A 18 80.79 57.38 -55.33
C ALA A 18 82.12 58.14 -55.26
N TRP A 19 83.04 57.88 -56.19
CA TRP A 19 83.72 58.85 -57.07
C TRP A 19 84.72 58.12 -57.99
N PRO A 20 85.21 58.74 -59.08
CA PRO A 20 85.83 58.00 -60.18
C PRO A 20 87.17 57.35 -59.84
N ARG A 21 87.39 56.13 -60.35
CA ARG A 21 88.74 55.65 -60.61
C ARG A 21 89.29 56.42 -61.80
N GLU A 22 90.26 57.30 -61.60
CA GLU A 22 91.08 57.75 -62.72
C GLU A 22 91.88 56.58 -63.30
N LYS A 23 92.11 56.64 -64.61
CA LYS A 23 92.82 55.60 -65.35
C LYS A 23 94.32 55.81 -65.19
N VAL A 24 95.07 54.72 -65.29
CA VAL A 24 96.51 54.77 -65.58
C VAL A 24 96.72 55.55 -66.88
N LEU A 25 97.24 56.77 -66.77
CA LEU A 25 97.52 57.70 -67.88
C LEU A 25 98.99 58.16 -67.87
N VAL A 26 99.89 57.18 -67.67
CA VAL A 26 101.35 57.33 -67.61
C VAL A 26 101.92 57.64 -69.00
N SER A 27 101.53 58.79 -69.54
CA SER A 27 101.80 59.25 -70.90
C SER A 27 101.69 60.79 -71.00
N GLU A 28 100.65 61.38 -70.40
CA GLU A 28 100.44 62.83 -70.48
C GLU A 28 101.29 63.62 -69.49
N GLU A 29 101.54 63.10 -68.27
CA GLU A 29 102.46 63.74 -67.31
C GLU A 29 103.91 63.75 -67.80
N LEU A 30 104.37 62.68 -68.46
CA LEU A 30 105.71 62.66 -69.07
C LEU A 30 105.82 63.71 -70.19
N THR A 31 104.74 63.91 -70.93
CA THR A 31 104.62 64.94 -71.97
C THR A 31 104.58 66.36 -71.36
N ALA A 32 103.94 66.54 -70.20
CA ALA A 32 103.94 67.81 -69.47
C ALA A 32 105.32 68.15 -68.89
N TYR A 33 106.03 67.16 -68.32
CA TYR A 33 107.38 67.34 -67.78
C TYR A 33 108.39 67.70 -68.89
N LEU A 34 108.30 67.03 -70.04
CA LEU A 34 109.12 67.36 -71.22
C LEU A 34 108.77 68.72 -71.84
N ARG A 35 107.50 69.15 -71.83
CA ARG A 35 107.13 70.53 -72.22
C ARG A 35 107.74 71.57 -71.27
N THR A 36 107.71 71.32 -69.97
CA THR A 36 108.27 72.24 -68.95
C THR A 36 109.78 72.39 -69.11
N LEU A 37 110.49 71.28 -69.36
CA LEU A 37 111.93 71.30 -69.70
C LEU A 37 112.21 72.06 -71.02
N ASN A 38 111.38 71.88 -72.05
CA ASN A 38 111.56 72.57 -73.33
C ASN A 38 111.24 74.08 -73.25
N VAL A 39 110.35 74.51 -72.34
CA VAL A 39 110.09 75.94 -72.05
C VAL A 39 111.25 76.59 -71.30
N LEU A 40 111.91 75.86 -70.39
CA LEU A 40 113.10 76.33 -69.69
C LEU A 40 114.34 76.45 -70.59
N PHE A 41 114.40 75.70 -71.70
CA PHE A 41 115.54 75.73 -72.62
C PHE A 41 115.45 76.74 -73.78
N ASN A 42 114.28 77.36 -74.02
CA ASN A 42 114.06 78.26 -75.17
C ASN A 42 113.89 79.75 -74.80
N ASN A 43 113.78 80.10 -73.51
CA ASN A 43 113.52 81.48 -73.07
C ASN A 43 114.78 82.30 -72.72
N SER A 44 115.95 81.95 -73.26
CA SER A 44 117.14 82.82 -73.25
C SER A 44 117.13 83.82 -74.41
N ALA A 45 116.00 84.50 -74.62
CA ALA A 45 115.81 85.54 -75.62
C ALA A 45 115.20 86.76 -74.95
N CYS A 46 115.95 87.87 -74.97
CA CYS A 46 115.61 89.08 -74.24
C CYS A 46 114.28 89.70 -74.70
N ASN A 47 113.46 90.17 -73.76
CA ASN A 47 112.91 91.51 -73.91
C ASN A 47 112.72 92.20 -72.56
N PHE A 48 113.02 93.49 -72.53
CA PHE A 48 112.60 94.38 -71.44
C PHE A 48 111.08 94.54 -71.52
N ASP A 49 110.39 94.60 -70.38
CA ASP A 49 109.56 95.78 -70.09
C ASP A 49 109.18 95.94 -68.61
N ALA A 50 108.93 97.19 -68.23
CA ALA A 50 108.42 97.73 -66.96
C ALA A 50 108.15 96.76 -65.79
N CYS A 51 109.03 96.77 -64.78
CA CYS A 51 108.67 96.41 -63.41
C CYS A 51 108.90 97.62 -62.48
N VAL A 52 107.81 98.27 -62.07
CA VAL A 52 107.84 99.41 -61.14
C VAL A 52 107.63 98.90 -59.72
N MET A 53 108.63 99.06 -58.87
CA MET A 53 108.59 98.74 -57.44
C MET A 53 108.72 100.03 -56.62
N PRO A 54 107.75 100.39 -55.75
CA PRO A 54 107.92 101.46 -54.80
C PRO A 54 108.70 100.99 -53.55
N GLU A 55 109.79 101.69 -53.26
CA GLU A 55 110.19 102.30 -51.96
C GLU A 55 109.74 101.67 -50.61
N ALA A 56 110.57 101.61 -49.56
CA ALA A 56 111.99 102.01 -49.38
C ALA A 56 112.53 101.53 -48.00
N ASN A 57 113.84 101.77 -47.75
CA ASN A 57 114.60 101.59 -46.48
C ASN A 57 114.81 100.11 -46.05
N ILE A 58 115.98 99.69 -45.54
CA ILE A 58 116.85 100.30 -44.52
C ILE A 58 118.36 100.05 -44.77
N ALA A 59 119.20 100.94 -44.22
CA ALA A 59 120.65 100.79 -43.92
C ALA A 59 121.62 100.42 -45.06
N PHE A 60 122.10 101.46 -45.74
CA PHE A 60 123.41 101.47 -46.38
C PHE A 60 124.51 101.36 -45.30
N GLN A 61 125.40 100.36 -45.35
CA GLN A 61 126.63 100.35 -44.54
C GLN A 61 127.86 100.32 -45.45
N GLN A 62 128.58 101.44 -45.47
CA GLN A 62 129.80 101.61 -46.27
C GLN A 62 130.95 100.84 -45.62
N GLN A 63 131.53 99.87 -46.33
CA GLN A 63 132.95 99.54 -46.17
C GLN A 63 133.69 99.88 -47.46
N THR A 64 134.24 101.09 -47.47
CA THR A 64 135.13 101.60 -48.50
C THR A 64 136.40 100.77 -48.62
N GLN A 65 136.60 100.09 -49.75
CA GLN A 65 137.93 99.69 -50.20
C GLN A 65 138.19 100.17 -51.63
N LYS A 66 138.82 101.35 -51.69
CA LYS A 66 139.63 101.91 -52.80
C LYS A 66 139.10 101.78 -54.22
N GLU A 67 138.71 102.92 -54.77
CA GLU A 67 139.07 103.24 -56.15
C GLU A 67 140.60 103.10 -56.30
N GLU A 68 141.06 102.17 -57.14
CA GLU A 68 142.43 102.23 -57.66
C GLU A 68 142.40 103.05 -58.95
N GLN A 69 143.11 104.19 -58.96
CA GLN A 69 143.10 105.10 -60.11
C GLN A 69 143.60 104.40 -61.38
N PRO A 70 143.12 104.82 -62.58
CA PRO A 70 143.53 104.21 -63.84
C PRO A 70 145.04 104.36 -64.05
N LYS A 71 145.78 103.27 -63.83
CA LYS A 71 147.21 103.18 -64.12
C LYS A 71 147.40 103.51 -65.60
N PRO A 72 148.20 104.53 -65.96
CA PRO A 72 148.43 104.83 -67.37
C PRO A 72 149.08 103.61 -68.03
N VAL A 73 148.60 103.26 -69.23
CA VAL A 73 149.12 102.14 -70.02
C VAL A 73 150.65 102.30 -70.12
N PRO A 74 151.45 101.34 -69.62
CA PRO A 74 152.90 101.48 -69.63
C PRO A 74 153.41 101.70 -71.06
N MET A 75 154.38 102.59 -71.24
CA MET A 75 154.78 103.09 -72.56
C MET A 75 155.17 101.99 -73.56
N ALA A 76 155.72 100.87 -73.07
CA ALA A 76 156.03 99.67 -73.88
C ALA A 76 154.80 98.91 -74.43
N VAL A 77 153.60 99.16 -73.92
CA VAL A 77 152.35 98.51 -74.37
C VAL A 77 151.72 99.28 -75.53
N ALA A 78 152.01 100.57 -75.70
CA ALA A 78 151.58 101.35 -76.87
C ALA A 78 152.18 100.77 -78.17
N ASP A 79 153.48 100.49 -78.16
CA ASP A 79 154.19 99.87 -79.29
C ASP A 79 153.64 98.47 -79.61
N ILE A 80 153.32 97.67 -78.58
CA ILE A 80 152.74 96.33 -78.76
C ILE A 80 151.32 96.41 -79.34
N LEU A 81 150.47 97.31 -78.84
CA LEU A 81 149.09 97.52 -79.34
C LEU A 81 149.04 98.10 -80.75
N SER A 82 150.11 98.77 -81.21
CA SER A 82 150.28 99.18 -82.61
C SER A 82 150.52 98.02 -83.59
N THR A 83 150.77 96.80 -83.07
CA THR A 83 150.82 95.58 -83.88
C THR A 83 149.53 94.76 -83.72
N GLU A 84 148.98 94.32 -84.85
CA GLU A 84 147.74 93.53 -84.96
C GLU A 84 147.71 92.30 -84.02
N LYS A 85 148.87 91.70 -83.76
CA LYS A 85 149.03 90.56 -82.83
C LYS A 85 148.86 90.96 -81.36
N GLY A 86 149.35 92.14 -80.98
CA GLY A 86 149.24 92.65 -79.60
C GLY A 86 147.81 93.02 -79.22
N THR A 87 147.09 93.72 -80.12
CA THR A 87 145.68 94.05 -79.94
C THR A 87 144.82 92.80 -79.77
N THR A 88 145.07 91.78 -80.61
CA THR A 88 144.35 90.48 -80.57
C THR A 88 144.53 89.76 -79.24
N PHE A 89 145.75 89.71 -78.70
CA PHE A 89 146.04 89.05 -77.42
C PHE A 89 145.32 89.71 -76.23
N TYR A 90 145.30 91.05 -76.18
CA TYR A 90 144.65 91.79 -75.09
C TYR A 90 143.13 91.59 -75.10
N VAL A 91 142.49 91.66 -76.28
CA VAL A 91 141.04 91.43 -76.43
C VAL A 91 140.65 89.99 -76.04
N LEU A 92 141.44 88.99 -76.44
CA LEU A 92 141.19 87.59 -76.06
C LEU A 92 141.32 87.36 -74.55
N THR A 93 142.25 88.04 -73.88
CA THR A 93 142.45 87.92 -72.42
C THR A 93 141.25 88.49 -71.66
N VAL A 94 140.84 89.73 -71.94
CA VAL A 94 139.69 90.38 -71.27
C VAL A 94 138.38 89.63 -71.58
N ALA A 95 138.21 89.10 -72.80
CA ALA A 95 137.07 88.25 -73.14
C ALA A 95 137.10 86.87 -72.45
N GLY A 96 138.28 86.41 -72.01
CA GLY A 96 138.43 85.25 -71.12
C GLY A 96 137.94 85.57 -69.71
N ASP A 97 138.44 86.65 -69.11
CA ASP A 97 138.09 87.07 -67.75
C ASP A 97 136.59 87.40 -67.61
N MET A 98 135.98 88.05 -68.62
CA MET A 98 134.54 88.30 -68.62
C MET A 98 133.72 86.99 -68.70
N ARG A 99 134.14 86.01 -69.50
CA ARG A 99 133.49 84.70 -69.53
C ARG A 99 133.65 83.96 -68.20
N LEU A 100 134.84 83.98 -67.60
CA LEU A 100 135.10 83.30 -66.33
C LEU A 100 134.23 83.88 -65.21
N ASN A 101 134.15 85.22 -65.10
CA ASN A 101 133.27 85.86 -64.12
C ASN A 101 131.78 85.56 -64.37
N PHE A 102 131.33 85.53 -65.63
CA PHE A 102 129.95 85.18 -65.95
C PHE A 102 129.62 83.71 -65.66
N LEU A 103 130.56 82.78 -65.92
CA LEU A 103 130.42 81.36 -65.56
C LEU A 103 130.40 81.16 -64.04
N ASN A 104 131.30 81.81 -63.29
CA ASN A 104 131.32 81.76 -61.82
C ASN A 104 130.01 82.32 -61.22
N TYR A 105 129.46 83.38 -61.82
CA TYR A 105 128.16 83.91 -61.42
C TYR A 105 127.01 82.94 -61.74
N LEU A 106 126.99 82.32 -62.93
CA LEU A 106 126.00 81.30 -63.28
C LEU A 106 126.10 80.06 -62.38
N GLU A 107 127.31 79.63 -62.00
CA GLU A 107 127.51 78.51 -61.08
C GLU A 107 126.98 78.84 -59.68
N SER A 108 127.34 80.00 -59.13
CA SER A 108 126.79 80.47 -57.85
C SER A 108 125.27 80.68 -57.88
N TRP A 109 124.72 81.20 -58.98
CA TRP A 109 123.28 81.38 -59.15
C TRP A 109 122.56 80.04 -59.27
N CYS A 110 123.12 79.06 -59.99
CA CYS A 110 122.61 77.69 -60.04
C CYS A 110 122.63 77.03 -58.65
N GLU A 111 123.68 77.23 -57.86
CA GLU A 111 123.75 76.69 -56.49
C GLU A 111 122.67 77.30 -55.60
N GLN A 112 122.52 78.63 -55.61
CA GLN A 112 121.46 79.34 -54.90
C GLN A 112 120.05 78.97 -55.40
N ALA A 113 119.87 78.68 -56.69
CA ALA A 113 118.60 78.26 -57.25
C ALA A 113 118.23 76.84 -56.80
N LYS A 114 119.18 75.90 -56.78
CA LYS A 114 119.00 74.56 -56.19
C LYS A 114 118.64 74.66 -54.70
N GLU A 115 119.38 75.46 -53.94
CA GLU A 115 119.19 75.62 -52.49
C GLU A 115 117.81 76.22 -52.16
N ARG A 116 117.39 77.26 -52.88
CA ARG A 116 116.03 77.83 -52.76
C ARG A 116 114.95 76.82 -53.15
N ALA A 117 115.15 76.06 -54.23
CA ALA A 117 114.20 75.01 -54.63
C ALA A 117 114.10 73.90 -53.57
N ALA A 118 115.23 73.45 -53.02
CA ALA A 118 115.27 72.47 -51.93
C ALA A 118 114.59 73.02 -50.66
N SER A 119 114.85 74.27 -50.27
CA SER A 119 114.19 74.93 -49.14
C SER A 119 112.67 75.02 -49.32
N VAL A 120 112.18 75.36 -50.51
CA VAL A 120 110.74 75.37 -50.81
C VAL A 120 110.13 73.96 -50.78
N VAL A 121 110.83 72.95 -51.28
CA VAL A 121 110.38 71.54 -51.21
C VAL A 121 110.32 71.05 -49.76
N VAL A 122 111.31 71.36 -48.93
CA VAL A 122 111.31 71.02 -47.49
C VAL A 122 110.15 71.72 -46.79
N ALA A 123 110.01 73.04 -46.94
CA ALA A 123 108.93 73.81 -46.30
C ALA A 123 107.53 73.32 -46.74
N LYS A 124 107.33 73.01 -48.02
CA LYS A 124 106.05 72.47 -48.52
C LYS A 124 105.79 71.05 -48.02
N SER A 125 106.83 70.22 -47.87
CA SER A 125 106.72 68.88 -47.29
C SER A 125 106.36 68.94 -45.81
N GLU A 126 106.95 69.87 -45.07
CA GLU A 126 106.70 70.08 -43.64
C GLU A 126 105.30 70.68 -43.38
N GLU A 127 104.83 71.58 -44.25
CA GLU A 127 103.44 72.05 -44.27
C GLU A 127 102.45 70.90 -44.55
N LEU A 128 102.71 70.06 -45.56
CA LEU A 128 101.85 68.92 -45.90
C LEU A 128 101.85 67.83 -44.81
N ASN A 129 102.99 67.58 -44.17
CA ASN A 129 103.07 66.70 -43.00
C ASN A 129 102.27 67.27 -41.82
N SER A 130 102.38 68.58 -41.56
CA SER A 130 101.59 69.26 -40.53
C SER A 130 100.09 69.20 -40.81
N GLU A 131 99.67 69.33 -42.08
CA GLU A 131 98.27 69.13 -42.47
C GLU A 131 97.82 67.68 -42.31
N LEU A 132 98.67 66.71 -42.66
CA LEU A 132 98.40 65.28 -42.48
C LEU A 132 98.23 64.94 -41.00
N ASP A 133 99.13 65.39 -40.12
CA ASP A 133 99.04 65.17 -38.68
C ASP A 133 97.81 65.84 -38.06
N LEU A 134 97.46 67.07 -38.50
CA LEU A 134 96.23 67.73 -38.08
C LEU A 134 94.97 66.96 -38.53
N ARG A 135 94.93 66.49 -39.79
CA ARG A 135 93.83 65.66 -40.31
C ARG A 135 93.72 64.34 -39.56
N LEU A 136 94.85 63.67 -39.27
CA LEU A 136 94.90 62.45 -38.46
C LEU A 136 94.40 62.71 -37.03
N HIS A 137 94.88 63.75 -36.36
CA HIS A 137 94.45 64.11 -35.01
C HIS A 137 92.95 64.43 -34.91
N LEU A 138 92.39 65.15 -35.90
CA LEU A 138 90.96 65.45 -35.96
C LEU A 138 90.09 64.22 -36.27
N HIS A 139 90.61 63.25 -37.03
CA HIS A 139 89.87 62.06 -37.44
C HIS A 139 90.04 60.85 -36.50
N GLN A 140 91.17 60.71 -35.79
CA GLN A 140 91.45 59.60 -34.88
C GLN A 140 90.36 59.40 -33.80
N PRO A 141 89.81 60.46 -33.16
CA PRO A 141 88.67 60.32 -32.22
C PRO A 141 87.33 60.01 -32.88
N ARG A 142 87.20 60.05 -34.22
CA ARG A 142 85.93 59.71 -34.91
C ARG A 142 85.67 58.21 -34.92
N SER A 143 86.70 57.39 -35.07
CA SER A 143 86.56 55.91 -35.04
C SER A 143 86.06 55.45 -33.66
N ARG A 144 86.73 55.87 -32.58
CA ARG A 144 86.35 55.51 -31.21
C ARG A 144 84.96 56.06 -30.80
N ARG A 145 84.55 57.22 -31.32
CA ARG A 145 83.17 57.71 -31.13
C ARG A 145 82.14 56.91 -31.92
N ALA A 146 82.42 56.54 -33.17
CA ALA A 146 81.53 55.63 -33.90
C ALA A 146 81.40 54.25 -33.22
N GLU A 147 82.47 53.76 -32.60
CA GLU A 147 82.45 52.54 -31.79
C GLU A 147 81.56 52.69 -30.53
N LEU A 148 81.77 53.74 -29.73
CA LEU A 148 81.04 53.95 -28.48
C LEU A 148 79.58 54.40 -28.71
N ASP A 149 79.40 55.45 -29.52
CA ASP A 149 78.15 56.21 -29.63
C ASP A 149 77.18 55.58 -30.67
N VAL A 150 77.68 54.74 -31.59
CA VAL A 150 76.86 54.09 -32.63
C VAL A 150 76.91 52.57 -32.49
N HIS A 151 78.08 51.93 -32.56
CA HIS A 151 78.16 50.45 -32.52
C HIS A 151 77.71 49.88 -31.18
N ASN A 152 78.25 50.38 -30.06
CA ASN A 152 77.94 49.83 -28.74
C ASN A 152 76.52 50.18 -28.27
N VAL A 153 76.01 51.37 -28.62
CA VAL A 153 74.59 51.71 -28.46
C VAL A 153 73.72 50.74 -29.26
N ARG A 154 74.01 50.53 -30.56
CA ARG A 154 73.23 49.62 -31.40
C ARG A 154 73.30 48.17 -30.94
N ALA A 155 74.44 47.71 -30.44
CA ALA A 155 74.59 46.38 -29.85
C ALA A 155 73.71 46.22 -28.60
N ALA A 156 73.66 47.24 -27.73
CA ALA A 156 72.79 47.24 -26.56
C ALA A 156 71.29 47.26 -26.95
N GLU A 157 70.90 48.03 -27.97
CA GLU A 157 69.53 48.00 -28.52
C GLU A 157 69.12 46.60 -28.98
N LEU A 158 69.93 45.97 -29.83
CA LEU A 158 69.66 44.63 -30.38
C LEU A 158 69.48 43.59 -29.26
N VAL A 159 70.29 43.66 -28.20
CA VAL A 159 70.14 42.80 -27.01
C VAL A 159 68.84 43.11 -26.28
N MET A 160 68.54 44.38 -25.97
CA MET A 160 67.30 44.77 -25.28
C MET A 160 66.05 44.38 -26.07
N HIS A 161 66.08 44.47 -27.40
CA HIS A 161 64.97 44.06 -28.27
C HIS A 161 64.82 42.53 -28.28
N ALA A 162 65.90 41.79 -28.49
CA ALA A 162 65.90 40.33 -28.43
C ALA A 162 65.39 39.80 -27.07
N GLU A 163 65.80 40.42 -25.96
CA GLU A 163 65.31 40.12 -24.62
C GLU A 163 63.83 40.45 -24.46
N ARG A 164 63.37 41.63 -24.91
CA ARG A 164 61.98 42.08 -24.81
C ARG A 164 61.05 41.11 -25.54
N VAL A 165 61.43 40.66 -26.73
CA VAL A 165 60.73 39.61 -27.50
C VAL A 165 60.77 38.27 -26.77
N THR A 166 61.94 37.87 -26.24
CA THR A 166 62.10 36.59 -25.53
C THR A 166 61.27 36.52 -24.25
N ARG A 167 61.21 37.62 -23.47
CA ARG A 167 60.36 37.75 -22.28
C ARG A 167 58.87 37.68 -22.63
N HIS A 168 58.43 38.35 -23.70
CA HIS A 168 57.05 38.29 -24.19
C HIS A 168 56.65 36.87 -24.62
N CYS A 169 57.47 36.20 -25.44
CA CYS A 169 57.25 34.81 -25.84
C CYS A 169 57.23 33.84 -24.63
N LYS A 170 58.07 34.08 -23.62
CA LYS A 170 58.06 33.30 -22.36
C LYS A 170 56.76 33.50 -21.58
N GLY A 171 56.27 34.74 -21.47
CA GLY A 171 54.99 35.05 -20.80
C GLY A 171 53.78 34.38 -21.46
N ILE A 172 53.70 34.39 -22.80
CA ILE A 172 52.67 33.64 -23.54
C ILE A 172 52.81 32.14 -23.26
N GLY A 173 54.03 31.58 -23.34
CA GLY A 173 54.28 30.16 -23.06
C GLY A 173 53.88 29.73 -21.63
N GLN A 174 54.16 30.57 -20.63
CA GLN A 174 53.74 30.34 -19.24
C GLN A 174 52.22 30.38 -19.10
N SER A 175 51.55 31.38 -19.70
CA SER A 175 50.09 31.52 -19.66
C SER A 175 49.36 30.33 -20.29
N LEU A 176 49.83 29.84 -21.45
CA LEU A 176 49.30 28.63 -22.09
C LEU A 176 49.58 27.35 -21.27
N THR A 177 50.67 27.31 -20.51
CA THR A 177 50.98 26.18 -19.61
C THR A 177 50.06 26.18 -18.39
N GLU A 178 49.80 27.34 -17.80
CA GLU A 178 48.83 27.49 -16.70
C GLU A 178 47.42 27.11 -17.15
N LEU A 179 47.01 27.55 -18.35
CA LEU A 179 45.70 27.25 -18.93
C LEU A 179 45.48 25.73 -19.12
N ARG A 180 46.50 25.01 -19.58
CA ARG A 180 46.52 23.53 -19.61
C ARG A 180 46.46 22.93 -18.19
N SER A 181 47.21 23.47 -17.23
CA SER A 181 47.19 23.00 -15.84
C SER A 181 45.80 23.16 -15.18
N ARG A 182 45.12 24.30 -15.40
CA ARG A 182 43.74 24.55 -14.97
C ARG A 182 42.76 23.55 -15.59
N PHE A 183 42.93 23.19 -16.87
CA PHE A 183 42.12 22.15 -17.52
C PHE A 183 42.31 20.77 -16.89
N THR A 184 43.56 20.35 -16.64
CA THR A 184 43.86 19.08 -15.96
C THR A 184 43.30 19.05 -14.54
N ALA A 185 43.37 20.16 -13.81
CA ALA A 185 42.79 20.30 -12.48
C ALA A 185 41.24 20.18 -12.49
N MET A 186 40.56 20.80 -13.46
CA MET A 186 39.11 20.65 -13.67
C MET A 186 38.75 19.19 -13.96
N SER A 187 39.45 18.53 -14.88
CA SER A 187 39.18 17.12 -15.24
C SER A 187 39.42 16.17 -14.06
N SER A 188 40.43 16.45 -13.22
CA SER A 188 40.67 15.75 -11.95
C SER A 188 39.53 15.99 -10.94
N HIS A 189 39.01 17.22 -10.84
CA HIS A 189 37.86 17.52 -9.99
C HIS A 189 36.59 16.78 -10.47
N HIS A 190 36.33 16.72 -11.79
CA HIS A 190 35.22 15.93 -12.34
C HIS A 190 35.35 14.43 -12.04
N ASN A 191 36.58 13.87 -12.09
CA ASN A 191 36.82 12.49 -11.68
C ASN A 191 36.46 12.26 -10.20
N LYS A 192 36.81 13.20 -9.31
CA LYS A 192 36.46 13.14 -7.88
C LYS A 192 34.95 13.27 -7.66
N LEU A 193 34.26 14.14 -8.40
CA LEU A 193 32.80 14.24 -8.36
C LEU A 193 32.12 12.95 -8.84
N ALA A 194 32.62 12.30 -9.89
CA ALA A 194 32.09 11.04 -10.39
C ALA A 194 32.31 9.88 -9.38
N GLN A 195 33.46 9.86 -8.70
CA GLN A 195 33.72 8.90 -7.61
C GLN A 195 32.78 9.14 -6.42
N LYS A 196 32.59 10.41 -6.01
CA LYS A 196 31.63 10.74 -4.94
C LYS A 196 30.20 10.36 -5.33
N PHE A 197 29.75 10.68 -6.55
CA PHE A 197 28.42 10.30 -7.03
C PHE A 197 28.21 8.79 -6.90
N ARG A 198 29.18 7.96 -7.32
CA ARG A 198 29.12 6.51 -7.11
C ARG A 198 28.98 6.14 -5.63
N GLN A 199 29.77 6.73 -4.74
CA GLN A 199 29.69 6.46 -3.29
C GLN A 199 28.34 6.88 -2.68
N ASP A 200 27.79 8.02 -3.10
CA ASP A 200 26.48 8.50 -2.66
C ASP A 200 25.37 7.54 -3.13
N ILE A 201 25.49 6.93 -4.32
CA ILE A 201 24.56 5.90 -4.82
C ILE A 201 24.75 4.54 -4.12
N GLU A 202 26.00 4.10 -3.88
CA GLU A 202 26.31 2.88 -3.11
C GLU A 202 25.78 2.98 -1.66
N ALA A 203 25.79 4.17 -1.04
CA ALA A 203 25.22 4.40 0.27
C ALA A 203 23.68 4.22 0.31
N LEU A 204 22.97 4.52 -0.79
CA LEU A 204 21.53 4.25 -0.90
C LEU A 204 21.23 2.74 -0.93
N GLU A 205 22.15 1.90 -1.41
CA GLU A 205 21.99 0.44 -1.50
C GLU A 205 21.81 -0.22 -0.13
N VAL A 206 22.53 0.28 0.89
CA VAL A 206 22.40 -0.22 2.28
C VAL A 206 21.02 0.09 2.87
N ILE A 207 20.48 1.28 2.62
CA ILE A 207 19.12 1.68 3.03
C ILE A 207 18.08 0.83 2.28
N PHE A 208 18.38 0.52 1.02
CA PHE A 208 17.52 -0.17 0.08
C PHE A 208 17.34 -1.67 0.39
N ILE A 209 18.43 -2.38 0.72
CA ILE A 209 18.39 -3.79 1.18
C ILE A 209 17.49 -3.94 2.41
N ASN A 210 17.54 -2.96 3.33
CA ASN A 210 16.86 -3.03 4.62
C ASN A 210 15.40 -2.53 4.61
N ALA A 211 15.00 -1.71 3.62
CA ALA A 211 13.66 -1.13 3.57
C ALA A 211 12.54 -2.19 3.50
N THR A 212 11.45 -2.01 4.26
CA THR A 212 10.39 -3.02 4.46
C THR A 212 9.08 -2.74 3.71
N LYS A 213 9.00 -1.65 2.95
CA LYS A 213 7.79 -1.25 2.19
C LYS A 213 8.16 -0.75 0.78
N SER A 214 7.40 -1.16 -0.23
CA SER A 214 7.55 -0.78 -1.64
C SER A 214 7.54 0.74 -1.85
N SER A 215 6.73 1.49 -1.09
CA SER A 215 6.70 2.97 -1.14
C SER A 215 8.02 3.64 -0.74
N ARG A 216 8.77 3.07 0.22
CA ARG A 216 10.12 3.57 0.58
C ARG A 216 11.12 3.32 -0.55
N LEU A 217 10.94 2.25 -1.32
CA LEU A 217 11.76 1.98 -2.50
C LEU A 217 11.51 3.03 -3.59
N VAL A 218 10.24 3.30 -3.94
CA VAL A 218 9.90 4.33 -4.96
C VAL A 218 10.50 5.70 -4.61
N ALA A 219 10.49 6.09 -3.33
CA ALA A 219 11.13 7.32 -2.88
C ALA A 219 12.66 7.34 -3.13
N LEU A 220 13.35 6.19 -2.97
CA LEU A 220 14.78 6.06 -3.25
C LEU A 220 15.08 6.07 -4.77
N GLN A 221 14.20 5.51 -5.60
CA GLN A 221 14.32 5.60 -7.07
C GLN A 221 14.22 7.05 -7.56
N ASN A 222 13.31 7.83 -6.97
CA ASN A 222 13.20 9.26 -7.28
C ASN A 222 14.46 10.03 -6.84
N GLN A 223 15.07 9.67 -5.71
CA GLN A 223 16.31 10.29 -5.24
C GLN A 223 17.49 10.04 -6.20
N LEU A 224 17.57 8.88 -6.86
CA LEU A 224 18.59 8.58 -7.87
C LEU A 224 18.59 9.62 -9.01
N GLY A 225 17.41 9.97 -9.53
CA GLY A 225 17.25 10.99 -10.56
C GLY A 225 17.66 12.39 -10.09
N VAL A 226 17.35 12.73 -8.84
CA VAL A 226 17.76 14.01 -8.21
C VAL A 226 19.28 14.10 -8.07
N GLU A 227 19.94 13.05 -7.59
CA GLU A 227 21.41 13.02 -7.44
C GLU A 227 22.13 13.04 -8.80
N LEU A 228 21.59 12.37 -9.82
CA LEU A 228 22.14 12.39 -11.18
C LEU A 228 22.11 13.80 -11.80
N GLU A 229 20.96 14.49 -11.75
CA GLU A 229 20.86 15.85 -12.30
C GLU A 229 21.64 16.87 -11.46
N LYS A 230 21.69 16.69 -10.14
CA LYS A 230 22.57 17.46 -9.23
C LYS A 230 24.04 17.33 -9.62
N TYR A 231 24.55 16.11 -9.84
CA TYR A 231 25.90 15.89 -10.36
C TYR A 231 26.11 16.58 -11.72
N MET A 232 25.20 16.38 -12.67
CA MET A 232 25.31 16.97 -14.01
C MET A 232 25.26 18.50 -14.01
N SER A 233 24.46 19.12 -13.13
CA SER A 233 24.39 20.58 -12.99
C SER A 233 25.75 21.20 -12.60
N VAL A 234 26.51 20.53 -11.73
CA VAL A 234 27.86 20.95 -11.33
C VAL A 234 28.86 20.78 -12.47
N ILE A 235 28.81 19.65 -13.20
CA ILE A 235 29.65 19.42 -14.38
C ILE A 235 29.40 20.49 -15.47
N ARG A 236 28.13 20.74 -15.83
CA ARG A 236 27.75 21.77 -16.81
C ARG A 236 28.21 23.17 -16.41
N THR A 237 28.02 23.54 -15.14
CA THR A 237 28.45 24.83 -14.59
C THR A 237 29.97 25.00 -14.66
N SER A 238 30.71 23.97 -14.24
CA SER A 238 32.17 23.93 -14.28
C SER A 238 32.73 24.03 -15.71
N LEU A 239 32.15 23.29 -16.67
CA LEU A 239 32.52 23.35 -18.09
C LEU A 239 32.24 24.74 -18.70
N ARG A 240 31.11 25.36 -18.35
CA ARG A 240 30.77 26.72 -18.82
C ARG A 240 31.74 27.78 -18.27
N GLN A 241 32.06 27.72 -16.99
CA GLN A 241 33.04 28.60 -16.35
C GLN A 241 34.42 28.47 -16.98
N PHE A 242 34.86 27.22 -17.25
CA PHE A 242 36.16 27.00 -17.89
C PHE A 242 36.19 27.49 -19.35
N ARG A 243 35.12 27.26 -20.14
CA ARG A 243 35.01 27.82 -21.51
C ARG A 243 35.17 29.35 -21.51
N GLN A 244 34.41 30.04 -20.66
CA GLN A 244 34.51 31.51 -20.55
C GLN A 244 35.96 31.96 -20.22
N HIS A 245 36.58 31.35 -19.20
CA HIS A 245 37.96 31.66 -18.83
C HIS A 245 38.96 31.34 -19.96
N LEU A 246 38.74 30.28 -20.72
CA LEU A 246 39.54 29.89 -21.88
C LEU A 246 39.51 30.98 -22.95
N ASP A 247 38.31 31.39 -23.35
CA ASP A 247 38.07 32.41 -24.38
C ASP A 247 38.67 33.77 -23.97
N GLU A 248 38.39 34.23 -22.74
CA GLU A 248 38.94 35.47 -22.17
C GLU A 248 40.47 35.48 -22.13
N THR A 249 41.10 34.36 -21.69
CA THR A 249 42.55 34.25 -21.60
C THR A 249 43.19 34.24 -23.00
N LEU A 250 42.66 33.46 -23.94
CA LEU A 250 43.20 33.35 -25.29
C LEU A 250 43.03 34.66 -26.07
N GLN A 251 41.91 35.36 -25.89
CA GLN A 251 41.70 36.70 -26.46
C GLN A 251 42.72 37.70 -25.92
N MET A 252 42.95 37.75 -24.60
CA MET A 252 43.99 38.62 -24.02
C MET A 252 45.40 38.28 -24.55
N LEU A 253 45.73 37.00 -24.74
CA LEU A 253 47.03 36.60 -25.31
C LEU A 253 47.16 37.00 -26.79
N ARG A 254 46.10 36.83 -27.60
CA ARG A 254 46.05 37.29 -29.01
C ARG A 254 46.23 38.80 -29.10
N GLU A 255 45.47 39.56 -28.32
CA GLU A 255 45.58 41.02 -28.29
C GLU A 255 46.93 41.50 -27.79
N SER A 256 47.46 40.90 -26.72
CA SER A 256 48.81 41.22 -26.21
C SER A 256 49.87 40.99 -27.29
N ASN A 257 49.80 39.86 -28.02
CA ASN A 257 50.71 39.55 -29.12
C ASN A 257 50.57 40.55 -30.28
N ALA A 258 49.35 40.88 -30.70
CA ALA A 258 49.08 41.83 -31.78
C ALA A 258 49.50 43.27 -31.42
N ARG A 259 49.24 43.72 -30.18
CA ARG A 259 49.69 45.02 -29.64
C ARG A 259 51.23 45.08 -29.56
N PHE A 260 51.88 43.98 -29.19
CA PHE A 260 53.34 43.88 -29.13
C PHE A 260 53.99 43.94 -30.52
N ILE A 261 53.46 43.21 -31.52
CA ILE A 261 53.90 43.29 -32.93
C ILE A 261 53.77 44.73 -33.47
N LYS A 262 52.68 45.44 -33.12
CA LYS A 262 52.46 46.85 -33.49
C LYS A 262 53.38 47.85 -32.77
N SER A 263 54.17 47.42 -31.80
CA SER A 263 55.07 48.29 -31.04
C SER A 263 56.48 48.43 -31.63
N PHE A 264 56.80 47.70 -32.70
CA PHE A 264 58.04 47.87 -33.45
C PHE A 264 57.89 49.00 -34.46
N LYS A 265 58.81 49.97 -34.44
CA LYS A 265 58.86 51.12 -35.36
C LYS A 265 60.20 51.14 -36.08
N LEU A 266 60.18 51.39 -37.38
CA LEU A 266 61.40 51.54 -38.18
C LEU A 266 62.07 52.89 -37.89
N PHE A 267 63.36 53.00 -38.22
CA PHE A 267 64.09 54.28 -38.19
C PHE A 267 63.43 55.39 -39.03
N SER A 268 62.72 55.04 -40.11
CA SER A 268 61.89 55.97 -40.91
C SER A 268 60.74 56.60 -40.11
N ASP A 269 60.26 55.91 -39.07
CA ASP A 269 59.02 56.23 -38.35
C ASP A 269 59.31 56.86 -36.97
N GLY A 270 60.54 57.34 -36.76
CA GLY A 270 61.06 57.77 -35.47
C GLY A 270 61.24 56.63 -34.46
N GLY A 271 61.42 55.40 -34.94
CA GLY A 271 61.77 54.22 -34.15
C GLY A 271 63.26 53.88 -34.18
N ASN A 272 63.59 52.74 -33.61
CA ASN A 272 64.97 52.25 -33.50
C ASN A 272 65.15 50.78 -33.93
N PHE A 273 64.25 50.24 -34.76
CA PHE A 273 64.37 48.89 -35.31
C PHE A 273 64.77 48.91 -36.80
N CYS A 274 65.55 47.92 -37.24
CA CYS A 274 65.82 47.70 -38.67
C CYS A 274 64.84 46.67 -39.28
N PRO A 275 64.63 46.65 -40.62
CA PRO A 275 63.67 45.75 -41.26
C PRO A 275 63.91 44.26 -40.97
N GLU A 276 65.18 43.84 -40.96
CA GLU A 276 65.61 42.44 -40.81
C GLU A 276 65.30 41.92 -39.40
N GLU A 277 65.56 42.76 -38.40
CA GLU A 277 65.27 42.56 -36.98
C GLU A 277 63.76 42.42 -36.74
N ILE A 278 62.98 43.35 -37.29
CA ILE A 278 61.50 43.29 -37.24
C ILE A 278 60.99 41.99 -37.84
N GLU A 279 61.55 41.56 -38.97
CA GLU A 279 61.09 40.37 -39.69
C GLU A 279 61.45 39.06 -38.94
N GLU A 280 62.62 38.94 -38.31
CA GLU A 280 62.87 37.82 -37.38
C GLU A 280 61.87 37.81 -36.20
N TYR A 281 61.62 38.96 -35.59
CA TYR A 281 60.76 39.05 -34.42
C TYR A 281 59.28 38.83 -34.75
N ARG A 282 58.79 39.32 -35.89
CA ARG A 282 57.46 38.97 -36.43
C ARG A 282 57.34 37.46 -36.60
N ARG A 283 58.30 36.81 -37.25
CA ARG A 283 58.34 35.35 -37.43
C ARG A 283 58.36 34.57 -36.11
N ARG A 284 58.97 35.11 -35.06
CA ARG A 284 58.97 34.53 -33.70
C ARG A 284 57.63 34.72 -32.97
N LEU A 285 56.96 35.85 -33.18
CA LEU A 285 55.66 36.15 -32.58
C LEU A 285 54.50 35.47 -33.31
N GLU A 286 54.63 35.22 -34.62
CA GLU A 286 53.70 34.40 -35.38
C GLU A 286 53.79 32.92 -34.98
N LYS A 287 54.98 32.44 -34.62
CA LYS A 287 55.12 31.13 -33.93
C LYS A 287 54.40 31.10 -32.58
N MET A 288 54.20 32.23 -31.89
CA MET A 288 53.39 32.27 -30.65
C MET A 288 51.89 32.32 -30.96
N SER A 289 51.47 33.08 -31.99
CA SER A 289 50.11 33.08 -32.54
C SER A 289 49.64 31.64 -32.87
N ASN A 290 50.46 30.90 -33.61
CA ASN A 290 50.19 29.49 -33.92
C ASN A 290 50.14 28.61 -32.67
N LYS A 291 51.03 28.79 -31.68
CA LYS A 291 50.97 28.05 -30.40
C LYS A 291 49.68 28.32 -29.61
N ILE A 292 49.16 29.54 -29.63
CA ILE A 292 47.87 29.88 -29.01
C ILE A 292 46.75 29.07 -29.70
N ASN A 293 46.68 29.09 -31.03
CA ASN A 293 45.66 28.37 -31.80
C ASN A 293 45.78 26.84 -31.64
N THR A 294 46.99 26.27 -31.59
CA THR A 294 47.18 24.83 -31.31
C THR A 294 46.80 24.46 -29.87
N ALA A 295 47.03 25.34 -28.89
CA ALA A 295 46.62 25.12 -27.50
C ALA A 295 45.09 25.18 -27.34
N GLU A 296 44.45 26.15 -28.00
CA GLU A 296 42.99 26.28 -28.08
C GLU A 296 42.34 25.03 -28.68
N GLY A 297 42.72 24.64 -29.91
CA GLY A 297 42.14 23.47 -30.58
C GLY A 297 42.35 22.17 -29.79
N SER A 298 43.52 22.00 -29.16
CA SER A 298 43.81 20.86 -28.28
C SER A 298 42.87 20.82 -27.07
N ILE A 299 42.67 21.94 -26.36
CA ILE A 299 41.80 21.97 -25.17
C ILE A 299 40.33 21.86 -25.57
N MET A 300 39.91 22.54 -26.65
CA MET A 300 38.53 22.51 -27.12
C MET A 300 38.12 21.12 -27.60
N SER A 301 38.99 20.38 -28.29
CA SER A 301 38.70 19.01 -28.74
C SER A 301 38.58 18.01 -27.57
N GLU A 302 39.34 18.20 -26.48
CA GLU A 302 39.20 17.36 -25.27
C GLU A 302 37.96 17.73 -24.43
N LEU A 303 37.58 19.01 -24.42
CA LEU A 303 36.40 19.55 -23.74
C LEU A 303 35.11 19.21 -24.49
N GLU A 304 35.16 19.14 -25.82
CA GLU A 304 34.07 18.65 -26.66
C GLU A 304 33.78 17.17 -26.37
N GLY A 305 32.48 16.86 -26.23
CA GLY A 305 32.03 15.57 -25.72
C GLY A 305 32.44 15.25 -24.27
N MET A 306 33.14 16.12 -23.52
CA MET A 306 33.43 15.85 -22.10
C MET A 306 32.14 15.75 -21.28
N GLU A 307 31.15 16.61 -21.54
CA GLU A 307 29.83 16.51 -20.89
C GLU A 307 29.17 15.15 -21.15
N SER A 308 29.16 14.68 -22.41
CA SER A 308 28.66 13.33 -22.76
C SER A 308 29.41 12.28 -21.97
N LYS A 309 30.75 12.23 -22.05
CA LYS A 309 31.58 11.26 -21.33
C LYS A 309 31.32 11.25 -19.81
N ARG A 310 30.93 12.38 -19.20
CA ARG A 310 30.51 12.44 -17.78
C ARG A 310 29.08 11.97 -17.55
N LEU A 311 28.15 12.29 -18.45
CA LEU A 311 26.76 11.82 -18.44
C LEU A 311 26.67 10.31 -18.67
N ASP A 312 27.42 9.78 -19.64
CA ASP A 312 27.45 8.36 -20.02
C ASP A 312 27.91 7.49 -18.84
N VAL A 313 28.96 7.91 -18.13
CA VAL A 313 29.47 7.23 -16.93
C VAL A 313 28.48 7.30 -15.76
N ALA A 314 27.84 8.45 -15.52
CA ALA A 314 26.88 8.60 -14.42
C ALA A 314 25.56 7.87 -14.70
N THR A 315 25.08 7.92 -15.95
CA THR A 315 23.91 7.16 -16.43
C THR A 315 24.17 5.67 -16.35
N LYS A 316 25.37 5.19 -16.71
CA LYS A 316 25.74 3.78 -16.54
C LYS A 316 25.67 3.34 -15.08
N VAL A 317 26.27 4.11 -14.15
CA VAL A 317 26.19 3.81 -12.70
C VAL A 317 24.73 3.85 -12.19
N SER A 318 23.92 4.78 -12.70
CA SER A 318 22.49 4.86 -12.36
C SER A 318 21.71 3.64 -12.84
N ASN A 319 21.95 3.18 -14.07
CA ASN A 319 21.29 2.00 -14.64
C ASN A 319 21.73 0.71 -13.93
N GLU A 320 23.03 0.56 -13.63
CA GLU A 320 23.58 -0.56 -12.85
C GLU A 320 23.02 -0.61 -11.42
N PHE A 321 22.64 0.54 -10.84
CA PHE A 321 21.87 0.60 -9.60
C PHE A 321 20.38 0.31 -9.84
N GLU A 322 19.77 0.83 -10.90
CA GLU A 322 18.33 0.68 -11.16
C GLU A 322 17.94 -0.77 -11.53
N ASP A 323 18.81 -1.56 -12.15
CA ASP A 323 18.53 -2.97 -12.44
C ASP A 323 18.65 -3.87 -11.17
N ARG A 324 19.56 -3.51 -10.26
CA ARG A 324 19.55 -4.03 -8.88
C ARG A 324 18.29 -3.58 -8.13
N PHE A 325 17.85 -2.35 -8.36
CA PHE A 325 16.63 -1.82 -7.77
C PHE A 325 15.37 -2.59 -8.21
N LYS A 326 15.19 -2.81 -9.52
CA LYS A 326 14.08 -3.60 -10.08
C LYS A 326 14.01 -4.99 -9.46
N SER A 327 15.17 -5.62 -9.26
CA SER A 327 15.31 -6.95 -8.64
C SER A 327 14.78 -7.00 -7.20
N HIS A 328 15.23 -6.10 -6.33
CA HIS A 328 14.75 -5.99 -4.95
C HIS A 328 13.30 -5.54 -4.84
N MET A 329 12.84 -4.62 -5.71
CA MET A 329 11.45 -4.17 -5.78
C MET A 329 10.52 -5.35 -6.09
N PHE A 330 10.89 -6.20 -7.05
CA PHE A 330 10.14 -7.39 -7.40
C PHE A 330 10.02 -8.38 -6.23
N ASP A 331 11.12 -8.62 -5.52
CA ASP A 331 11.16 -9.50 -4.33
C ASP A 331 10.28 -8.93 -3.19
N LEU A 332 10.33 -7.62 -2.94
CA LEU A 332 9.52 -6.98 -1.89
C LEU A 332 8.02 -6.95 -2.23
N LEU A 333 7.65 -6.66 -3.48
CA LEU A 333 6.26 -6.72 -3.93
C LEU A 333 5.68 -8.14 -3.87
N PHE A 334 6.50 -9.17 -4.07
CA PHE A 334 6.09 -10.55 -3.84
C PHE A 334 5.85 -10.84 -2.35
N MET A 335 6.79 -10.48 -1.46
CA MET A 335 6.59 -10.62 -0.02
C MET A 335 5.35 -9.85 0.49
N GLU A 336 5.08 -8.64 -0.01
CA GLU A 336 3.86 -7.87 0.31
C GLU A 336 2.58 -8.59 -0.16
N LYS A 337 2.62 -9.35 -1.27
CA LYS A 337 1.49 -10.18 -1.71
C LYS A 337 1.31 -11.42 -0.81
N VAL A 338 2.40 -12.11 -0.46
CA VAL A 338 2.38 -13.28 0.44
C VAL A 338 1.86 -12.92 1.83
N ALA A 339 2.34 -11.82 2.40
CA ALA A 339 1.86 -11.31 3.69
C ALA A 339 0.37 -10.94 3.65
N ARG A 340 -0.11 -10.34 2.54
CA ARG A 340 -1.53 -10.01 2.33
C ARG A 340 -2.41 -11.27 2.24
N TRP A 341 -1.98 -12.29 1.51
CA TRP A 341 -2.65 -13.60 1.46
C TRP A 341 -2.78 -14.19 2.86
N LEU A 342 -1.65 -14.41 3.55
CA LEU A 342 -1.63 -15.00 4.90
C LEU A 342 -2.49 -14.21 5.91
N THR A 343 -2.53 -12.88 5.80
CA THR A 343 -3.35 -12.03 6.68
C THR A 343 -4.85 -12.14 6.34
N ASN A 344 -5.22 -12.21 5.07
CA ASN A 344 -6.60 -12.45 4.65
C ASN A 344 -7.11 -13.82 5.15
N THR A 345 -6.30 -14.87 4.99
CA THR A 345 -6.58 -16.21 5.54
C THR A 345 -6.82 -16.17 7.05
N GLN A 346 -5.96 -15.47 7.82
CA GLN A 346 -6.16 -15.29 9.26
C GLN A 346 -7.45 -14.54 9.62
N VAL A 347 -7.85 -13.54 8.82
CA VAL A 347 -9.10 -12.79 9.04
C VAL A 347 -10.33 -13.67 8.75
N LYS A 348 -10.33 -14.45 7.66
CA LYS A 348 -11.38 -15.43 7.36
C LYS A 348 -11.54 -16.46 8.49
N ILE A 349 -10.43 -17.06 8.96
CA ILE A 349 -10.44 -18.01 10.09
C ILE A 349 -11.02 -17.36 11.36
N LYS A 350 -10.62 -16.13 11.69
CA LYS A 350 -11.16 -15.40 12.85
C LYS A 350 -12.66 -15.10 12.74
N ALA A 351 -13.18 -14.89 11.52
CA ALA A 351 -14.61 -14.69 11.29
C ALA A 351 -15.40 -15.98 11.58
N GLU A 352 -14.95 -17.14 11.11
CA GLU A 352 -15.56 -18.44 11.42
C GLU A 352 -15.46 -18.79 12.92
N VAL A 353 -14.32 -18.52 13.56
CA VAL A 353 -14.15 -18.65 15.02
C VAL A 353 -15.20 -17.80 15.77
N ALA A 354 -15.36 -16.53 15.39
CA ALA A 354 -16.33 -15.62 15.99
C ALA A 354 -17.79 -16.04 15.73
N ALA A 355 -18.10 -16.55 14.53
CA ALA A 355 -19.43 -17.08 14.20
C ALA A 355 -19.76 -18.31 15.07
N SER A 356 -18.81 -19.25 15.21
CA SER A 356 -18.95 -20.42 16.07
C SER A 356 -19.16 -20.05 17.55
N ASN A 357 -18.40 -19.08 18.08
CA ASN A 357 -18.60 -18.53 19.43
C ASN A 357 -20.00 -17.91 19.59
N SER A 358 -20.49 -17.18 18.57
CA SER A 358 -21.81 -16.55 18.61
C SER A 358 -22.94 -17.59 18.72
N GLN A 359 -22.85 -18.70 17.99
CA GLN A 359 -23.80 -19.82 18.10
C GLN A 359 -23.73 -20.48 19.48
N ALA A 360 -22.54 -20.74 20.01
CA ALA A 360 -22.37 -21.33 21.34
C ALA A 360 -22.98 -20.45 22.44
N GLN A 361 -22.81 -19.13 22.36
CA GLN A 361 -23.46 -18.19 23.27
C GLN A 361 -24.99 -18.12 23.08
N ALA A 362 -25.51 -18.32 21.86
CA ALA A 362 -26.95 -18.38 21.62
C ALA A 362 -27.56 -19.59 22.35
N LEU A 363 -26.96 -20.78 22.24
CA LEU A 363 -27.40 -21.96 22.99
C LEU A 363 -27.28 -21.77 24.51
N ALA A 364 -26.22 -21.11 24.99
CA ALA A 364 -26.09 -20.77 26.41
C ALA A 364 -27.22 -19.86 26.92
N ARG A 365 -27.71 -18.91 26.09
CA ARG A 365 -28.89 -18.09 26.41
C ARG A 365 -30.17 -18.93 26.42
N HIS A 366 -30.39 -19.75 25.39
CA HIS A 366 -31.54 -20.67 25.33
C HIS A 366 -31.62 -21.61 26.54
N LEU A 367 -30.49 -22.13 27.02
CA LEU A 367 -30.43 -22.94 28.25
C LEU A 367 -30.84 -22.16 29.50
N LEU A 368 -30.37 -20.92 29.66
CA LEU A 368 -30.71 -20.05 30.80
C LEU A 368 -32.17 -19.57 30.77
N ASP A 369 -32.72 -19.34 29.57
CA ASP A 369 -34.12 -18.98 29.40
C ASP A 369 -35.05 -20.19 29.61
N LEU A 370 -34.63 -21.39 29.19
CA LEU A 370 -35.35 -22.65 29.46
C LEU A 370 -35.38 -22.96 30.97
N GLU A 371 -34.22 -22.85 31.64
CA GLU A 371 -34.09 -23.01 33.09
C GLU A 371 -34.97 -22.02 33.88
N ARG A 372 -34.99 -20.75 33.49
CA ARG A 372 -35.87 -19.72 34.08
C ARG A 372 -37.35 -20.01 33.83
N ARG A 373 -37.72 -20.48 32.64
CA ARG A 373 -39.11 -20.79 32.27
C ARG A 373 -39.63 -22.06 32.94
N ILE A 374 -38.78 -23.05 33.20
CA ILE A 374 -39.10 -24.21 34.02
C ILE A 374 -39.41 -23.76 35.46
N ASP A 375 -38.54 -22.97 36.09
CA ASP A 375 -38.78 -22.45 37.46
C ASP A 375 -40.00 -21.50 37.55
N ALA A 376 -40.29 -20.73 36.50
CA ALA A 376 -41.49 -19.91 36.43
C ALA A 376 -42.78 -20.74 36.31
N CYS A 377 -42.73 -21.84 35.55
CA CYS A 377 -43.85 -22.75 35.35
C CYS A 377 -44.09 -23.69 36.55
N GLU A 378 -43.03 -24.16 37.21
CA GLU A 378 -43.09 -25.00 38.41
C GLU A 378 -43.48 -24.19 39.66
N LYS A 379 -42.97 -22.95 39.77
CA LYS A 379 -43.16 -22.07 40.94
C LYS A 379 -43.61 -20.67 40.49
N PRO A 380 -44.90 -20.49 40.12
CA PRO A 380 -45.43 -19.19 39.69
C PRO A 380 -45.29 -18.11 40.75
N ASN A 381 -44.90 -16.90 40.34
CA ASN A 381 -44.88 -15.69 41.15
C ASN A 381 -45.14 -14.47 40.25
N PHE A 382 -45.64 -13.37 40.82
CA PHE A 382 -45.95 -12.14 40.10
C PHE A 382 -44.72 -11.49 39.44
N ASP A 383 -43.53 -11.67 40.03
CA ASP A 383 -42.25 -11.16 39.48
C ASP A 383 -41.66 -12.05 38.36
N LYS A 384 -42.28 -13.20 38.05
CA LYS A 384 -41.82 -14.16 37.04
C LYS A 384 -42.65 -14.10 35.76
N GLU A 385 -42.05 -14.57 34.67
CA GLU A 385 -42.72 -14.74 33.37
C GLU A 385 -43.92 -15.68 33.49
N GLN A 386 -45.11 -15.20 33.13
CA GLN A 386 -46.34 -15.98 33.15
C GLN A 386 -46.40 -16.91 31.94
N ILE A 387 -45.78 -18.09 32.06
CA ILE A 387 -45.70 -19.09 30.99
C ILE A 387 -46.53 -20.34 31.33
N THR A 388 -47.28 -20.84 30.34
CA THR A 388 -48.02 -22.11 30.46
C THR A 388 -47.15 -23.32 30.08
N PRO A 389 -47.42 -24.53 30.58
CA PRO A 389 -46.68 -25.74 30.20
C PRO A 389 -46.69 -26.03 28.69
N THR A 390 -47.75 -25.65 27.97
CA THR A 390 -47.82 -25.75 26.51
C THR A 390 -46.76 -24.84 25.86
N GLN A 391 -46.74 -23.55 26.21
CA GLN A 391 -45.74 -22.60 25.69
C GLN A 391 -44.30 -22.97 26.07
N LEU A 392 -44.10 -23.61 27.23
CA LEU A 392 -42.80 -24.16 27.63
C LEU A 392 -42.35 -25.32 26.72
N ASN A 393 -43.28 -26.17 26.26
CA ASN A 393 -43.01 -27.26 25.33
C ASN A 393 -42.76 -26.76 23.89
N ASP A 394 -43.53 -25.76 23.44
CA ASP A 394 -43.30 -25.07 22.16
C ASP A 394 -41.91 -24.39 22.14
N PHE A 395 -41.52 -23.78 23.27
CA PHE A 395 -40.19 -23.22 23.43
C PHE A 395 -39.10 -24.30 23.48
N LEU A 396 -39.30 -25.42 24.18
CA LEU A 396 -38.36 -26.55 24.17
C LEU A 396 -38.11 -27.05 22.75
N THR A 397 -39.15 -27.14 21.91
CA THR A 397 -39.00 -27.50 20.49
C THR A 397 -38.09 -26.51 19.74
N THR A 398 -38.24 -25.22 20.00
CA THR A 398 -37.38 -24.15 19.44
C THR A 398 -35.92 -24.26 19.91
N VAL A 399 -35.70 -24.65 21.18
CA VAL A 399 -34.36 -24.91 21.72
C VAL A 399 -33.74 -26.13 21.05
N MET A 400 -34.48 -27.24 20.91
CA MET A 400 -33.99 -28.48 20.29
C MET A 400 -33.59 -28.27 18.81
N GLU A 401 -34.36 -27.48 18.06
CA GLU A 401 -34.02 -27.06 16.69
C GLU A 401 -32.71 -26.28 16.63
N SER A 402 -32.50 -25.35 17.57
CA SER A 402 -31.24 -24.58 17.69
C SER A 402 -30.04 -25.50 17.99
N PHE A 403 -30.23 -26.52 18.82
CA PHE A 403 -29.22 -27.55 19.08
C PHE A 403 -28.95 -28.42 17.84
N HIS A 404 -29.97 -28.76 17.05
CA HIS A 404 -29.81 -29.51 15.80
C HIS A 404 -28.94 -28.73 14.79
N GLN A 405 -29.26 -27.46 14.53
CA GLN A 405 -28.47 -26.59 13.64
C GLN A 405 -27.00 -26.46 14.08
N ARG A 406 -26.74 -26.38 15.39
CA ARG A 406 -25.36 -26.40 15.92
C ARG A 406 -24.66 -27.73 15.67
N SER A 407 -25.37 -28.86 15.77
CA SER A 407 -24.82 -30.19 15.50
C SER A 407 -24.45 -30.40 14.02
N GLU A 408 -25.16 -29.76 13.09
CA GLU A 408 -24.82 -29.72 11.67
C GLU A 408 -23.63 -28.80 11.39
N TYR A 409 -23.61 -27.58 11.95
CA TYR A 409 -22.49 -26.65 11.79
C TYR A 409 -21.18 -27.20 12.39
N LEU A 410 -21.26 -28.03 13.44
CA LEU A 410 -20.11 -28.77 13.97
C LEU A 410 -19.92 -30.16 13.34
N ASN A 411 -20.70 -30.55 12.33
CA ASN A 411 -20.68 -31.86 11.65
C ASN A 411 -20.55 -33.07 12.61
N CYS A 412 -21.20 -32.98 13.77
CA CYS A 412 -21.06 -33.96 14.85
C CYS A 412 -22.26 -34.88 15.01
N ALA A 413 -23.35 -34.62 14.27
CA ALA A 413 -24.44 -35.56 14.10
C ALA A 413 -23.95 -36.77 13.30
N LYS A 414 -23.84 -37.94 13.95
CA LYS A 414 -23.63 -39.18 13.21
C LYS A 414 -24.85 -39.45 12.34
N ASN A 415 -24.64 -39.65 11.04
CA ASN A 415 -25.64 -40.26 10.17
C ASN A 415 -26.13 -41.57 10.82
N LEU A 416 -27.40 -41.62 11.21
CA LEU A 416 -28.04 -42.81 11.76
C LEU A 416 -28.31 -43.81 10.64
N ALA A 417 -27.22 -44.42 10.14
CA ALA A 417 -27.26 -45.58 9.27
C ALA A 417 -27.97 -46.72 10.00
N ARG A 418 -29.28 -46.80 9.76
CA ARG A 418 -30.25 -47.73 10.35
C ARG A 418 -29.67 -49.15 10.46
N PRO A 419 -29.46 -49.71 11.67
CA PRO A 419 -29.05 -51.09 11.81
C PRO A 419 -30.08 -52.01 11.16
N SER A 420 -29.67 -52.73 10.12
CA SER A 420 -30.51 -53.79 9.55
C SER A 420 -30.61 -54.95 10.53
N SER A 421 -31.74 -55.65 10.53
CA SER A 421 -32.07 -56.68 11.52
C SER A 421 -31.07 -57.84 11.51
N ALA A 422 -30.41 -58.06 12.65
CA ALA A 422 -29.63 -59.26 12.94
C ALA A 422 -29.95 -59.75 14.37
N MET A 423 -31.15 -60.33 14.53
CA MET A 423 -31.61 -60.93 15.78
C MET A 423 -30.92 -62.28 16.01
N GLN A 424 -29.92 -62.34 16.90
CA GLN A 424 -29.42 -63.62 17.41
C GLN A 424 -28.99 -63.49 18.88
N ALA A 425 -29.39 -64.47 19.70
CA ALA A 425 -29.18 -64.44 21.15
C ALA A 425 -27.80 -64.96 21.57
N GLY A 426 -27.21 -64.35 22.60
CA GLY A 426 -25.98 -64.79 23.24
C GLY A 426 -26.01 -64.50 24.75
N ILE A 427 -25.77 -65.52 25.57
CA ILE A 427 -25.89 -65.45 27.04
C ILE A 427 -24.57 -64.95 27.65
N GLY A 428 -24.63 -64.00 28.59
CA GLY A 428 -23.44 -63.48 29.29
C GLY A 428 -23.78 -62.79 30.62
N SER A 429 -23.31 -63.35 31.74
CA SER A 429 -23.77 -63.00 33.09
C SER A 429 -23.12 -61.74 33.70
N ALA A 430 -23.97 -60.97 34.39
CA ALA A 430 -23.75 -60.08 35.54
C ALA A 430 -22.33 -59.57 35.94
N SER A 431 -22.27 -58.27 36.31
CA SER A 431 -21.64 -57.85 37.57
C SER A 431 -22.12 -56.49 38.11
N LYS A 432 -22.79 -56.57 39.27
CA LYS A 432 -23.01 -55.59 40.35
C LYS A 432 -22.72 -54.10 40.11
N THR A 433 -23.78 -53.29 40.30
CA THR A 433 -23.68 -51.93 40.85
C THR A 433 -23.17 -51.94 42.29
N GLY A 434 -22.58 -50.82 42.73
CA GLY A 434 -22.22 -50.57 44.13
C GLY A 434 -22.56 -49.13 44.50
N VAL A 435 -23.51 -48.97 45.44
CA VAL A 435 -23.94 -47.66 45.96
C VAL A 435 -23.34 -47.46 47.35
N THR A 436 -22.73 -46.31 47.59
CA THR A 436 -22.59 -45.74 48.94
C THR A 436 -22.81 -44.23 48.87
N THR A 437 -23.76 -43.74 49.66
CA THR A 437 -23.92 -42.33 50.00
C THR A 437 -23.24 -42.09 51.33
N ASP A 438 -22.54 -40.97 51.50
CA ASP A 438 -22.91 -40.03 52.56
C ASP A 438 -22.33 -38.62 52.33
N ALA A 439 -22.83 -37.64 53.09
CA ALA A 439 -22.58 -36.22 52.86
C ALA A 439 -21.58 -35.58 53.85
N MET A 440 -20.81 -34.60 53.37
CA MET A 440 -20.30 -33.50 54.21
C MET A 440 -19.90 -32.28 53.36
N THR A 441 -20.34 -31.09 53.75
CA THR A 441 -19.77 -29.81 53.29
C THR A 441 -18.62 -29.38 54.20
N PRO A 442 -17.69 -28.54 53.73
CA PRO A 442 -17.77 -27.14 54.17
C PRO A 442 -17.30 -26.06 53.17
N VAL A 443 -18.04 -24.95 53.18
CA VAL A 443 -17.58 -23.55 53.17
C VAL A 443 -16.32 -23.15 52.36
N SER A 444 -16.59 -22.54 51.20
CA SER A 444 -16.00 -21.28 50.67
C SER A 444 -14.53 -20.91 50.95
N ARG A 445 -13.76 -20.76 49.86
CA ARG A 445 -12.85 -19.60 49.64
C ARG A 445 -12.81 -19.22 48.15
N PRO A 446 -12.94 -17.92 47.79
CA PRO A 446 -12.83 -17.47 46.40
C PRO A 446 -11.36 -17.35 45.98
N GLY A 447 -11.03 -17.68 44.72
CA GLY A 447 -9.64 -17.61 44.27
C GLY A 447 -9.25 -18.32 42.96
N LYS A 448 -10.19 -18.67 42.08
CA LYS A 448 -9.84 -19.00 40.69
C LYS A 448 -9.91 -17.73 39.84
N GLN A 449 -8.80 -17.37 39.19
CA GLN A 449 -8.85 -16.44 38.06
C GLN A 449 -9.72 -17.03 36.95
N PRO A 450 -10.37 -16.19 36.11
CA PRO A 450 -11.11 -16.68 34.96
C PRO A 450 -10.17 -17.49 34.07
N SER A 451 -10.53 -18.74 33.78
CA SER A 451 -9.88 -19.53 32.75
C SER A 451 -10.03 -18.79 31.43
N GLU A 452 -8.92 -18.39 30.80
CA GLU A 452 -8.97 -17.69 29.52
C GLU A 452 -9.71 -18.54 28.48
N ASP A 453 -10.69 -17.91 27.83
CA ASP A 453 -11.48 -18.47 26.75
C ASP A 453 -10.57 -19.21 25.73
N PRO A 454 -10.81 -20.49 25.43
CA PRO A 454 -9.99 -21.24 24.48
C PRO A 454 -9.89 -20.60 23.09
N SER A 455 -10.94 -19.89 22.64
CA SER A 455 -10.93 -19.09 21.40
C SER A 455 -9.91 -17.95 21.48
N VAL A 456 -9.72 -17.34 22.65
CA VAL A 456 -8.67 -16.33 22.89
C VAL A 456 -7.29 -16.96 22.80
N ASN A 457 -7.10 -18.20 23.26
CA ASN A 457 -5.82 -18.91 23.08
C ASN A 457 -5.55 -19.29 21.61
N VAL A 458 -6.56 -19.72 20.86
CA VAL A 458 -6.44 -19.97 19.41
C VAL A 458 -6.13 -18.68 18.66
N ILE A 459 -6.82 -17.57 18.98
CA ILE A 459 -6.56 -16.24 18.41
C ILE A 459 -5.15 -15.74 18.79
N LYS A 460 -4.72 -15.92 20.05
CA LYS A 460 -3.35 -15.60 20.52
C LYS A 460 -2.29 -16.40 19.77
N ASN A 461 -2.52 -17.68 19.49
CA ASN A 461 -1.56 -18.54 18.79
C ASN A 461 -1.49 -18.20 17.28
N ILE A 462 -2.62 -17.98 16.62
CA ILE A 462 -2.66 -17.50 15.22
C ILE A 462 -1.92 -16.16 15.09
N LEU A 463 -2.04 -15.26 16.06
CA LEU A 463 -1.29 -13.99 16.13
C LEU A 463 0.20 -14.18 16.45
N ARG A 464 0.56 -14.97 17.47
CA ARG A 464 1.97 -15.24 17.84
C ARG A 464 2.76 -15.87 16.69
N THR A 465 2.12 -16.71 15.89
CA THR A 465 2.78 -17.40 14.76
C THR A 465 3.08 -16.46 13.57
N GLN A 466 2.63 -15.20 13.58
CA GLN A 466 3.27 -14.14 12.77
C GLN A 466 4.46 -13.54 13.53
N LYS A 467 4.23 -13.07 14.77
CA LYS A 467 5.22 -12.27 15.53
C LYS A 467 6.56 -12.98 15.80
N ALA A 468 6.59 -14.33 15.81
CA ALA A 468 7.79 -15.14 16.06
C ALA A 468 8.51 -15.68 14.80
N LYS A 469 7.99 -15.47 13.59
CA LYS A 469 8.65 -15.91 12.32
C LYS A 469 8.60 -14.88 11.17
N MET A 470 7.89 -13.77 11.31
CA MET A 470 7.93 -12.62 10.40
C MET A 470 8.42 -11.36 11.13
N GLN A 471 9.52 -11.49 11.87
CA GLN A 471 10.18 -10.37 12.53
C GLN A 471 11.00 -9.59 11.51
N PHE A 472 10.34 -8.67 10.79
CA PHE A 472 10.94 -7.79 9.79
C PHE A 472 11.85 -6.73 10.44
N GLY A 473 13.05 -7.16 10.84
CA GLY A 473 14.07 -6.32 11.46
C GLY A 473 13.87 -6.11 12.96
N THR A 474 14.96 -5.70 13.61
CA THR A 474 14.97 -5.25 15.01
C THR A 474 14.26 -3.90 15.13
N GLU A 475 13.53 -3.66 16.23
CA GLU A 475 13.07 -2.32 16.57
C GLU A 475 14.28 -1.42 16.89
N ALA A 476 14.66 -0.60 15.92
CA ALA A 476 15.59 0.53 16.08
C ALA A 476 14.79 1.84 16.00
N THR A 477 13.87 2.02 16.95
CA THR A 477 13.01 3.19 17.07
C THR A 477 13.84 4.41 17.50
N LEU A 478 14.46 5.09 16.53
CA LEU A 478 15.13 6.39 16.72
C LEU A 478 14.12 7.55 16.71
N ASP A 479 13.04 7.40 17.49
CA ASP A 479 12.21 8.54 17.89
C ASP A 479 12.90 9.23 19.07
N VAL A 480 13.65 10.28 18.78
CA VAL A 480 14.30 11.13 19.79
C VAL A 480 13.27 12.11 20.35
N ASP A 481 12.30 11.58 21.11
CA ASP A 481 11.20 12.36 21.67
C ASP A 481 11.56 12.90 23.07
N PHE A 482 12.26 14.03 23.08
CA PHE A 482 12.97 14.55 24.25
C PHE A 482 12.11 15.56 25.05
N SER A 483 10.93 15.17 25.54
CA SER A 483 10.14 16.07 26.42
C SER A 483 9.14 15.40 27.39
N GLN A 484 9.58 15.10 28.61
CA GLN A 484 9.03 15.71 29.85
C GLN A 484 9.71 15.23 31.15
N ALA A 485 10.41 16.15 31.81
CA ALA A 485 10.65 16.15 33.26
C ALA A 485 10.83 17.63 33.70
N GLY A 486 10.08 18.11 34.69
CA GLY A 486 10.12 19.50 35.15
C GLY A 486 11.02 19.71 36.38
N GLY A 487 11.56 20.92 36.59
CA GLY A 487 12.51 21.13 37.71
C GLY A 487 13.00 22.53 38.14
N MET A 488 12.61 23.67 37.51
CA MET A 488 13.03 25.05 37.89
C MET A 488 14.56 25.35 37.88
N PRO A 489 15.05 26.57 38.22
CA PRO A 489 14.55 27.95 37.97
C PRO A 489 15.51 28.77 37.03
N PRO A 490 15.23 30.04 36.68
CA PRO A 490 15.97 30.79 35.63
C PRO A 490 17.15 31.65 36.15
N PRO A 491 17.91 32.32 35.25
CA PRO A 491 17.77 33.79 35.21
C PRO A 491 17.93 34.47 33.81
N SER A 492 17.62 35.78 33.82
CA SER A 492 18.10 36.87 32.93
C SER A 492 17.78 36.85 31.42
N ALA A 493 17.02 37.87 31.02
CA ALA A 493 16.69 38.25 29.64
C ALA A 493 17.85 38.92 28.87
N PHE A 494 17.71 38.98 27.53
CA PHE A 494 18.16 40.13 26.74
C PHE A 494 17.21 40.41 25.56
N THR A 495 17.35 41.56 24.89
CA THR A 495 16.32 42.22 24.06
C THR A 495 16.64 42.32 22.56
N GLY A 496 15.60 42.45 21.73
CA GLY A 496 15.66 42.67 20.26
C GLY A 496 14.80 41.64 19.52
N ALA A 497 13.72 41.92 18.79
CA ALA A 497 13.22 43.10 18.08
C ALA A 497 14.07 43.52 16.85
N ASP A 498 13.62 43.13 15.65
CA ASP A 498 12.91 44.04 14.74
C ASP A 498 12.02 43.23 13.73
N ALA A 499 11.30 43.89 12.82
CA ALA A 499 10.26 43.32 11.97
C ALA A 499 10.39 43.65 10.46
N SER A 500 9.85 42.77 9.61
CA SER A 500 9.27 43.01 8.26
C SER A 500 8.77 41.65 7.72
N ARG A 501 7.51 41.39 7.31
CA ARG A 501 6.49 42.11 6.53
C ARG A 501 6.85 42.33 5.05
N GLU A 502 6.30 41.48 4.19
CA GLU A 502 5.49 41.96 3.04
C GLU A 502 4.51 40.91 2.47
N LYS A 503 3.65 41.32 1.51
CA LYS A 503 2.56 40.53 0.90
C LYS A 503 2.24 40.94 -0.54
N THR A 504 2.16 39.97 -1.45
CA THR A 504 1.62 40.04 -2.83
C THR A 504 1.04 38.64 -3.15
N LYS A 505 -0.14 38.36 -3.75
CA LYS A 505 -1.11 39.05 -4.66
C LYS A 505 -0.48 39.46 -6.00
N SER A 506 -0.99 39.11 -7.20
CA SER A 506 -2.27 38.52 -7.68
C SER A 506 -1.99 37.83 -9.06
N ALA A 507 -2.58 36.70 -9.47
CA ALA A 507 -3.95 36.39 -9.97
C ALA A 507 -4.14 36.46 -11.52
N MET A 508 -5.02 35.58 -12.06
CA MET A 508 -5.65 35.59 -13.42
C MET A 508 -4.77 35.31 -14.67
N SER A 509 -5.25 34.80 -15.83
CA SER A 509 -6.47 34.02 -16.21
C SER A 509 -6.38 33.53 -17.69
N GLN A 510 -7.36 32.72 -18.15
CA GLN A 510 -7.71 32.43 -19.57
C GLN A 510 -6.77 31.47 -20.37
N ALA A 511 -7.22 30.72 -21.39
CA ALA A 511 -8.59 30.29 -21.80
C ALA A 511 -8.50 29.04 -22.71
N SER A 512 -9.65 28.43 -23.04
CA SER A 512 -9.80 27.22 -23.87
C SER A 512 -9.78 27.48 -25.38
N THR A 513 -9.36 26.48 -26.17
CA THR A 513 -9.84 26.30 -27.56
C THR A 513 -10.08 24.82 -27.85
N LYS A 514 -11.15 24.49 -28.58
CA LYS A 514 -11.55 23.12 -28.96
C LYS A 514 -12.28 23.17 -30.31
N ILE A 515 -11.83 22.39 -31.30
CA ILE A 515 -12.47 22.23 -32.62
C ILE A 515 -12.60 20.72 -32.94
N ILE A 516 -13.50 20.35 -33.87
CA ILE A 516 -14.15 19.04 -33.98
C ILE A 516 -14.16 18.54 -35.44
N GLY A 517 -14.08 17.21 -35.64
CA GLY A 517 -14.44 16.51 -36.89
C GLY A 517 -13.24 15.94 -37.69
N SER A 518 -13.35 14.83 -38.42
CA SER A 518 -14.46 13.85 -38.56
C SER A 518 -13.96 12.48 -39.08
N GLU A 519 -14.84 11.48 -39.17
CA GLU A 519 -14.60 10.11 -39.69
C GLU A 519 -14.34 10.07 -41.23
N LYS A 520 -14.05 8.96 -41.95
CA LYS A 520 -14.31 7.51 -41.76
C LYS A 520 -13.54 6.60 -42.77
N ALA A 521 -13.33 5.31 -42.43
CA ALA A 521 -13.11 4.13 -43.33
C ALA A 521 -11.82 4.05 -44.24
N ALA A 522 -11.24 2.87 -44.61
CA ALA A 522 -11.36 1.47 -44.15
C ALA A 522 -10.26 0.51 -44.75
N THR A 523 -10.22 -0.75 -44.28
CA THR A 523 -9.58 -2.00 -44.85
C THR A 523 -8.08 -2.30 -44.59
N GLY A 524 -7.69 -3.60 -44.50
CA GLY A 524 -6.34 -3.98 -45.02
C GLY A 524 -5.44 -5.16 -44.52
N ARG A 525 -5.91 -6.32 -44.01
CA ARG A 525 -5.14 -7.63 -43.99
C ARG A 525 -3.91 -7.83 -43.03
N ARG A 526 -3.38 -9.08 -43.06
CA ARG A 526 -2.42 -9.77 -42.14
C ARG A 526 -1.55 -10.78 -42.94
N PRO A 527 -0.25 -10.96 -42.60
CA PRO A 527 0.45 -12.27 -42.59
C PRO A 527 1.10 -12.55 -41.21
N THR A 528 1.29 -13.74 -40.61
CA THR A 528 1.57 -15.17 -40.99
C THR A 528 3.06 -15.55 -41.10
N LEU A 529 3.44 -16.64 -40.41
CA LEU A 529 4.78 -17.26 -40.37
C LEU A 529 5.10 -18.08 -41.63
N PRO A 530 6.39 -18.42 -41.84
CA PRO A 530 6.83 -19.73 -42.36
C PRO A 530 7.72 -20.51 -41.35
N SER A 531 7.96 -21.81 -41.59
CA SER A 531 8.66 -22.74 -40.67
C SER A 531 9.36 -23.90 -41.41
N ILE A 532 10.45 -24.47 -40.84
CA ILE A 532 10.96 -25.87 -41.04
C ILE A 532 11.57 -26.13 -42.47
N PRO A 533 12.58 -27.02 -42.75
CA PRO A 533 12.91 -28.37 -42.20
C PRO A 533 14.41 -28.65 -41.81
N PRO A 534 14.80 -29.91 -41.44
CA PRO A 534 16.06 -30.23 -40.73
C PRO A 534 16.98 -31.33 -41.36
N THR A 535 18.04 -31.76 -40.64
CA THR A 535 18.80 -33.04 -40.72
C THR A 535 19.51 -33.29 -39.36
N SER A 536 19.59 -34.50 -38.74
CA SER A 536 20.43 -35.71 -39.04
C SER A 536 21.95 -35.43 -38.85
N GLU A 537 22.77 -36.19 -38.10
CA GLU A 537 22.60 -37.46 -37.34
C GLU A 537 23.76 -37.77 -36.32
N LEU A 538 23.81 -39.01 -35.80
CA LEU A 538 24.94 -39.77 -35.19
C LEU A 538 25.07 -39.92 -33.66
N SER A 539 25.91 -40.88 -33.23
CA SER A 539 25.56 -41.86 -32.18
C SER A 539 26.72 -42.41 -31.32
N THR A 540 26.37 -42.91 -30.13
CA THR A 540 27.04 -44.00 -29.34
C THR A 540 28.48 -43.73 -28.79
N PRO A 541 29.13 -44.66 -28.03
CA PRO A 541 28.85 -44.85 -26.59
C PRO A 541 30.10 -45.05 -25.68
N LEU A 542 29.93 -45.16 -24.35
CA LEU A 542 30.66 -45.99 -23.34
C LEU A 542 30.43 -45.40 -21.91
N ALA A 543 30.79 -46.05 -20.79
CA ALA A 543 30.40 -47.37 -20.27
C ALA A 543 30.90 -47.55 -18.81
N GLY A 544 29.97 -47.66 -17.84
CA GLY A 544 30.11 -48.42 -16.58
C GLY A 544 31.16 -48.06 -15.51
N LEU A 545 30.72 -48.07 -14.25
CA LEU A 545 31.33 -48.93 -13.20
C LEU A 545 30.33 -49.21 -12.07
N LYS A 546 30.54 -50.29 -11.28
CA LYS A 546 29.71 -50.71 -10.13
C LYS A 546 30.57 -50.87 -8.87
N ARG A 547 30.00 -50.53 -7.68
CA ARG A 547 30.14 -51.18 -6.34
C ARG A 547 29.44 -50.28 -5.30
N ASN A 548 28.54 -50.78 -4.43
CA ASN A 548 28.73 -51.59 -3.20
C ASN A 548 29.41 -50.80 -2.05
N THR A 549 29.00 -50.85 -0.75
CA THR A 549 27.83 -51.50 -0.05
C THR A 549 27.75 -51.05 1.42
N SER A 550 26.60 -51.27 2.08
CA SER A 550 26.43 -51.76 3.49
C SER A 550 25.86 -50.83 4.59
N ALA A 551 25.19 -51.47 5.57
CA ALA A 551 24.68 -51.07 6.91
C ALA A 551 23.94 -49.70 7.06
N ARG A 552 22.66 -49.56 7.49
CA ARG A 552 21.75 -50.24 8.46
C ARG A 552 22.11 -50.15 9.95
N ILE A 553 21.23 -49.49 10.73
CA ILE A 553 20.56 -49.99 11.97
C ILE A 553 19.33 -49.08 12.28
N PRO A 554 18.24 -49.54 12.95
CA PRO A 554 16.89 -48.98 12.73
C PRO A 554 16.18 -48.38 13.96
N VAL A 555 15.10 -47.62 13.69
CA VAL A 555 13.97 -47.35 14.62
C VAL A 555 12.65 -47.51 13.84
N MET A 556 11.58 -47.96 14.52
CA MET A 556 10.31 -48.38 13.90
C MET A 556 9.38 -47.22 13.51
N ALA A 557 8.86 -47.23 12.27
CA ALA A 557 7.65 -46.53 11.85
C ALA A 557 6.96 -47.31 10.71
N PHE A 558 5.98 -48.13 11.08
CA PHE A 558 5.04 -48.86 10.20
C PHE A 558 3.83 -47.91 9.97
N LEU A 559 3.16 -47.81 8.82
CA LEU A 559 3.24 -48.51 7.54
C LEU A 559 2.56 -47.62 6.47
N LEU A 560 3.18 -47.35 5.32
CA LEU A 560 2.47 -47.05 4.06
C LEU A 560 3.48 -47.01 2.89
N GLN A 561 3.43 -48.02 2.02
CA GLN A 561 4.24 -48.06 0.80
C GLN A 561 3.48 -48.82 -0.29
N THR A 562 2.85 -48.09 -1.21
CA THR A 562 2.29 -48.63 -2.46
C THR A 562 3.27 -48.42 -3.61
N THR A 563 3.26 -49.33 -4.58
CA THR A 563 4.27 -49.43 -5.63
C THR A 563 4.05 -48.44 -6.76
N PHE A 564 5.11 -47.75 -7.20
CA PHE A 564 5.08 -46.83 -8.34
C PHE A 564 5.67 -47.50 -9.58
N GLU A 565 4.82 -47.95 -10.51
CA GLU A 565 5.25 -48.39 -11.83
C GLU A 565 5.39 -47.19 -12.79
N GLN A 566 6.47 -47.14 -13.57
CA GLN A 566 6.70 -46.08 -14.54
C GLN A 566 6.07 -46.39 -15.90
N THR A 567 5.11 -45.57 -16.34
CA THR A 567 4.71 -45.50 -17.76
C THR A 567 4.44 -44.07 -18.22
N GLY A 568 4.96 -43.74 -19.40
CA GLY A 568 4.33 -42.85 -20.40
C GLY A 568 3.85 -41.46 -19.99
N ASP A 569 4.75 -40.47 -20.15
CA ASP A 569 4.49 -39.14 -20.74
C ASP A 569 3.07 -38.52 -20.62
N ARG A 570 2.96 -37.48 -19.78
CA ARG A 570 2.10 -36.31 -20.06
C ARG A 570 2.54 -35.08 -19.27
N LYS A 571 2.61 -33.93 -19.97
CA LYS A 571 2.69 -32.60 -19.34
C LYS A 571 1.31 -32.16 -18.82
N ASP A 572 1.32 -31.11 -18.00
CA ASP A 572 0.16 -30.42 -17.40
C ASP A 572 -0.70 -31.25 -16.43
N LYS A 573 -0.25 -31.35 -15.16
CA LYS A 573 -1.12 -31.48 -13.96
C LYS A 573 -0.37 -31.33 -12.62
N SER A 574 0.31 -30.21 -12.39
CA SER A 574 0.91 -29.88 -11.07
C SER A 574 -0.06 -29.08 -10.17
N LYS A 575 -1.26 -29.62 -9.91
CA LYS A 575 -2.22 -29.03 -8.95
C LYS A 575 -2.08 -29.68 -7.56
N THR A 576 -1.61 -28.89 -6.61
CA THR A 576 -1.76 -28.97 -5.14
C THR A 576 -2.24 -30.31 -4.55
N THR A 577 -1.36 -31.32 -4.48
CA THR A 577 -1.60 -32.61 -3.81
C THR A 577 -1.49 -32.54 -2.27
N LEU A 578 -2.01 -31.48 -1.65
CA LEU A 578 -2.00 -31.28 -0.19
C LEU A 578 -3.38 -31.50 0.48
N PHE A 579 -4.45 -31.54 -0.30
CA PHE A 579 -5.84 -31.66 0.17
C PHE A 579 -6.66 -32.65 -0.67
N ASN A 580 -5.99 -33.65 -1.25
CA ASN A 580 -6.55 -34.48 -2.32
C ASN A 580 -6.25 -35.98 -2.12
N GLU A 581 -6.32 -36.45 -0.87
CA GLU A 581 -6.52 -37.87 -0.56
C GLU A 581 -8.04 -38.15 -0.58
N GLY A 582 -8.47 -39.11 -1.41
CA GLY A 582 -9.89 -39.44 -1.61
C GLY A 582 -10.54 -38.70 -2.77
N GLU A 583 -10.61 -39.34 -3.94
CA GLU A 583 -11.41 -38.87 -5.09
C GLU A 583 -12.89 -39.36 -4.99
N GLU A 584 -13.32 -39.75 -3.78
CA GLU A 584 -14.67 -40.23 -3.42
C GLU A 584 -15.38 -39.28 -2.42
N SER A 585 -15.44 -37.98 -2.73
CA SER A 585 -16.48 -37.08 -2.20
C SER A 585 -16.58 -35.78 -3.02
N VAL A 586 -17.32 -35.86 -4.14
CA VAL A 586 -17.96 -34.66 -4.74
C VAL A 586 -19.27 -34.35 -4.01
N GLU A 587 -19.70 -35.21 -3.09
CA GLU A 587 -20.87 -35.00 -2.26
C GLU A 587 -20.59 -33.95 -1.17
N GLU A 588 -21.44 -32.92 -1.17
CA GLU A 588 -21.66 -31.97 -0.08
C GLU A 588 -20.56 -30.93 0.23
N GLU A 589 -20.66 -29.76 -0.42
CA GLU A 589 -20.16 -28.47 0.11
C GLU A 589 -20.95 -28.03 1.37
N LYS A 590 -20.98 -28.85 2.42
CA LYS A 590 -21.68 -28.55 3.67
C LYS A 590 -21.12 -27.29 4.33
N ASN A 591 -22.01 -26.42 4.80
CA ASN A 591 -21.68 -25.19 5.52
C ASN A 591 -21.32 -25.44 7.00
N HIS A 592 -20.50 -26.46 7.26
CA HIS A 592 -19.97 -26.78 8.59
C HIS A 592 -18.59 -26.15 8.80
N PHE A 593 -18.25 -25.83 10.05
CA PHE A 593 -17.04 -25.08 10.44
C PHE A 593 -15.77 -25.58 9.73
N MET A 594 -15.44 -26.87 9.85
CA MET A 594 -14.24 -27.44 9.24
C MET A 594 -14.23 -27.36 7.70
N GLY A 595 -15.39 -27.38 7.04
CA GLY A 595 -15.51 -27.24 5.59
C GLY A 595 -15.23 -25.80 5.14
N SER A 596 -15.78 -24.81 5.83
CA SER A 596 -15.43 -23.39 5.63
C SER A 596 -13.94 -23.11 5.85
N ILE A 597 -13.34 -23.72 6.88
CA ILE A 597 -11.89 -23.62 7.15
C ILE A 597 -11.08 -24.29 6.04
N GLN A 598 -11.38 -25.53 5.66
CA GLN A 598 -10.67 -26.24 4.59
C GLN A 598 -10.80 -25.53 3.24
N ARG A 599 -11.99 -24.99 2.89
CA ARG A 599 -12.20 -24.14 1.71
C ARG A 599 -11.31 -22.89 1.77
N THR A 600 -11.31 -22.19 2.90
CA THR A 600 -10.47 -21.00 3.15
C THR A 600 -8.97 -21.29 3.03
N LEU A 601 -8.51 -22.44 3.54
CA LEU A 601 -7.10 -22.86 3.47
C LEU A 601 -6.72 -23.34 2.06
N ARG A 602 -7.61 -24.00 1.33
CA ARG A 602 -7.42 -24.41 -0.07
C ARG A 602 -7.30 -23.20 -0.99
N GLU A 603 -8.25 -22.24 -0.90
CA GLU A 603 -8.16 -20.94 -1.58
C GLU A 603 -6.83 -20.22 -1.30
N ALA A 604 -6.43 -20.17 -0.02
CA ALA A 604 -5.18 -19.52 0.38
C ALA A 604 -3.95 -20.22 -0.19
N THR A 605 -3.96 -21.56 -0.23
CA THR A 605 -2.86 -22.37 -0.77
C THR A 605 -2.73 -22.13 -2.27
N ASP A 606 -3.79 -22.34 -3.05
CA ASP A 606 -3.77 -22.15 -4.50
C ASP A 606 -3.44 -20.69 -4.87
N GLY A 607 -3.93 -19.72 -4.10
CA GLY A 607 -3.59 -18.30 -4.24
C GLY A 607 -2.12 -17.99 -3.97
N LEU A 608 -1.55 -18.51 -2.88
CA LEU A 608 -0.14 -18.37 -2.51
C LEU A 608 0.80 -19.07 -3.51
N LEU A 609 0.43 -20.27 -3.97
CA LEU A 609 1.20 -21.04 -4.93
C LEU A 609 1.15 -20.42 -6.32
N THR A 610 -0.01 -19.99 -6.82
CA THR A 610 -0.12 -19.26 -8.11
C THR A 610 0.67 -17.96 -8.08
N THR A 611 0.61 -17.21 -6.96
CA THR A 611 1.38 -15.96 -6.80
C THR A 611 2.89 -16.23 -6.82
N ALA A 612 3.33 -17.34 -6.22
CA ALA A 612 4.73 -17.73 -6.18
C ALA A 612 5.23 -18.33 -7.50
N GLU A 613 4.43 -19.15 -8.18
CA GLU A 613 4.78 -19.72 -9.49
C GLU A 613 5.04 -18.60 -10.51
N ALA A 614 4.19 -17.57 -10.52
CA ALA A 614 4.41 -16.37 -11.32
C ALA A 614 5.69 -15.62 -10.92
N TYR A 615 5.97 -15.49 -9.62
CA TYR A 615 7.20 -14.87 -9.11
C TYR A 615 8.46 -15.64 -9.52
N TYR A 616 8.55 -16.94 -9.26
CA TYR A 616 9.75 -17.74 -9.56
C TYR A 616 9.97 -17.89 -11.08
N LYS A 617 8.90 -17.99 -11.89
CA LYS A 617 9.01 -17.95 -13.37
C LYS A 617 9.58 -16.62 -13.87
N GLN A 618 9.18 -15.49 -13.30
CA GLN A 618 9.65 -14.16 -13.71
C GLN A 618 11.01 -13.78 -13.10
N LYS A 619 11.36 -14.30 -11.92
CA LYS A 619 12.68 -14.22 -11.28
C LYS A 619 13.77 -14.91 -12.12
N GLY A 620 13.43 -16.06 -12.70
CA GLY A 620 14.37 -16.90 -13.43
C GLY A 620 15.57 -17.31 -12.57
N THR A 621 16.76 -17.30 -13.17
CA THR A 621 18.03 -17.68 -12.52
C THR A 621 18.60 -16.63 -11.56
N ARG A 622 17.95 -15.46 -11.38
CA ARG A 622 18.41 -14.44 -10.43
C ARG A 622 18.32 -14.97 -8.99
N LEU A 623 19.34 -14.68 -8.17
CA LEU A 623 19.29 -14.91 -6.73
C LEU A 623 18.20 -14.05 -6.06
N VAL A 624 17.58 -14.56 -5.00
CA VAL A 624 16.74 -13.73 -4.13
C VAL A 624 17.62 -12.68 -3.44
N THR A 625 17.15 -11.45 -3.38
CA THR A 625 17.91 -10.36 -2.73
C THR A 625 17.64 -10.25 -1.22
N ARG A 626 16.87 -11.20 -0.65
CA ARG A 626 16.56 -11.32 0.80
C ARG A 626 16.51 -12.79 1.26
N PRO A 627 17.61 -13.57 1.14
CA PRO A 627 17.62 -15.02 1.40
C PRO A 627 17.28 -15.42 2.85
N GLN A 628 17.34 -14.48 3.80
CA GLN A 628 16.94 -14.71 5.20
C GLN A 628 15.41 -14.90 5.38
N VAL A 629 14.61 -14.45 4.42
CA VAL A 629 13.14 -14.44 4.49
C VAL A 629 12.52 -15.15 3.28
N LEU A 630 13.14 -15.01 2.11
CA LEU A 630 12.65 -15.50 0.84
C LEU A 630 13.48 -16.70 0.37
N GLN A 631 12.80 -17.78 -0.02
CA GLN A 631 13.41 -19.05 -0.41
C GLN A 631 14.01 -18.94 -1.82
N GLU A 632 15.04 -19.72 -2.14
CA GLU A 632 15.73 -19.57 -3.44
C GLU A 632 14.94 -20.20 -4.59
N THR A 633 14.24 -21.30 -4.30
CA THR A 633 13.46 -22.10 -5.25
C THR A 633 11.98 -22.16 -4.89
N PHE A 634 11.14 -22.55 -5.86
CA PHE A 634 9.70 -22.66 -5.69
C PHE A 634 9.32 -23.80 -4.74
N GLU A 635 10.07 -24.89 -4.75
CA GLU A 635 9.85 -26.10 -3.96
C GLU A 635 10.10 -25.84 -2.47
N GLN A 636 11.17 -25.10 -2.15
CA GLN A 636 11.45 -24.62 -0.79
C GLN A 636 10.34 -23.70 -0.28
N TYR A 637 9.85 -22.79 -1.13
CA TYR A 637 8.71 -21.92 -0.79
C TYR A 637 7.42 -22.72 -0.58
N GLN A 638 7.15 -23.71 -1.44
CA GLN A 638 6.02 -24.63 -1.31
C GLN A 638 6.06 -25.34 0.04
N GLU A 639 7.21 -25.91 0.44
CA GLU A 639 7.34 -26.59 1.72
C GLU A 639 7.03 -25.65 2.90
N VAL A 640 7.64 -24.46 2.94
CA VAL A 640 7.45 -23.47 4.01
C VAL A 640 6.01 -22.98 4.09
N ILE A 641 5.34 -22.75 2.96
CA ILE A 641 3.93 -22.35 2.93
C ILE A 641 3.00 -23.51 3.30
N ASN A 642 3.26 -24.73 2.83
CA ASN A 642 2.45 -25.90 3.16
C ASN A 642 2.53 -26.20 4.66
N GLN A 643 3.73 -26.20 5.26
CA GLN A 643 3.90 -26.26 6.73
C GLN A 643 3.13 -25.14 7.45
N LYS A 644 3.09 -23.93 6.87
CA LYS A 644 2.37 -22.78 7.44
C LYS A 644 0.84 -22.93 7.39
N ILE A 645 0.31 -23.49 6.29
CA ILE A 645 -1.12 -23.77 6.11
C ILE A 645 -1.56 -24.93 7.00
N LEU A 646 -0.78 -26.03 7.06
CA LEU A 646 -1.03 -27.15 7.98
C LEU A 646 -1.03 -26.71 9.45
N SER A 647 -0.14 -25.78 9.82
CA SER A 647 -0.15 -25.17 11.15
C SER A 647 -1.44 -24.38 11.45
N TYR A 648 -2.09 -23.77 10.44
CA TYR A 648 -3.42 -23.16 10.63
C TYR A 648 -4.54 -24.20 10.69
N LEU A 649 -4.46 -25.30 9.92
CA LEU A 649 -5.43 -26.39 9.97
C LEU A 649 -5.47 -27.01 11.38
N GLN A 650 -4.32 -27.41 11.93
CA GLN A 650 -4.21 -27.96 13.28
C GLN A 650 -4.83 -27.03 14.33
N GLN A 651 -4.52 -25.71 14.28
CA GLN A 651 -5.09 -24.73 15.22
C GLN A 651 -6.63 -24.61 15.11
N CYS A 652 -7.21 -24.91 13.95
CA CYS A 652 -8.66 -24.95 13.76
C CYS A 652 -9.27 -26.30 14.19
N GLU A 653 -8.55 -27.40 14.04
CA GLU A 653 -8.95 -28.73 14.52
C GLU A 653 -8.93 -28.81 16.05
N ASP A 654 -7.89 -28.27 16.69
CA ASP A 654 -7.79 -28.12 18.14
C ASP A 654 -8.97 -27.29 18.69
N TYR A 655 -9.30 -26.17 18.02
CA TYR A 655 -10.44 -25.33 18.33
C TYR A 655 -11.78 -26.04 18.11
N HIS A 656 -11.93 -26.78 17.01
CA HIS A 656 -13.13 -27.52 16.68
C HIS A 656 -13.43 -28.60 17.73
N ASN A 657 -12.40 -29.36 18.15
CA ASN A 657 -12.47 -30.30 19.25
C ASN A 657 -12.91 -29.63 20.57
N GLN A 658 -12.50 -28.38 20.82
CA GLN A 658 -12.96 -27.63 21.98
C GLN A 658 -14.44 -27.20 21.87
N CYS A 659 -14.90 -26.77 20.68
CA CYS A 659 -16.33 -26.51 20.43
C CYS A 659 -17.19 -27.76 20.60
N LEU A 660 -16.68 -28.95 20.22
CA LEU A 660 -17.37 -30.23 20.46
C LEU A 660 -17.49 -30.56 21.96
N GLN A 661 -16.46 -30.26 22.76
CA GLN A 661 -16.50 -30.43 24.22
C GLN A 661 -17.47 -29.45 24.90
N GLU A 662 -17.51 -28.20 24.45
CA GLU A 662 -18.49 -27.20 24.92
C GLU A 662 -19.92 -27.62 24.55
N PHE A 663 -20.16 -27.97 23.28
CA PHE A 663 -21.48 -28.39 22.80
C PHE A 663 -21.96 -29.65 23.52
N ARG A 664 -21.07 -30.60 23.86
CA ARG A 664 -21.41 -31.75 24.71
C ARG A 664 -21.88 -31.35 26.10
N GLN A 665 -21.27 -30.35 26.74
CA GLN A 665 -21.72 -29.84 28.04
C GLN A 665 -23.09 -29.16 27.93
N GLN A 666 -23.31 -28.39 26.87
CA GLN A 666 -24.60 -27.76 26.56
C GLN A 666 -25.69 -28.82 26.32
N LEU A 667 -25.38 -29.92 25.61
CA LEU A 667 -26.29 -31.04 25.38
C LEU A 667 -26.67 -31.74 26.70
N THR A 668 -25.71 -32.05 27.57
CA THR A 668 -26.02 -32.64 28.88
C THR A 668 -26.89 -31.71 29.75
N LYS A 669 -26.76 -30.38 29.62
CA LYS A 669 -27.68 -29.45 30.29
C LYS A 669 -29.07 -29.41 29.64
N VAL A 670 -29.19 -29.46 28.30
CA VAL A 670 -30.52 -29.50 27.66
C VAL A 670 -31.26 -30.80 27.95
N GLU A 671 -30.55 -31.92 28.01
CA GLU A 671 -31.08 -33.24 28.42
C GLU A 671 -31.68 -33.19 29.84
N GLN A 672 -30.95 -32.62 30.80
CA GLN A 672 -31.40 -32.46 32.18
C GLN A 672 -32.62 -31.53 32.32
N LEU A 673 -32.65 -30.41 31.59
CA LEU A 673 -33.77 -29.47 31.62
C LEU A 673 -35.01 -30.03 30.88
N ALA A 674 -34.82 -30.68 29.73
CA ALA A 674 -35.89 -31.28 28.95
C ALA A 674 -36.63 -32.38 29.74
N ALA A 675 -35.94 -33.14 30.58
CA ALA A 675 -36.54 -34.17 31.44
C ALA A 675 -37.57 -33.61 32.44
N LEU A 676 -37.51 -32.31 32.80
CA LEU A 676 -38.44 -31.68 33.74
C LEU A 676 -39.76 -31.23 33.08
N VAL A 677 -39.75 -30.96 31.77
CA VAL A 677 -40.90 -30.39 31.05
C VAL A 677 -42.10 -31.35 30.95
N PRO A 678 -41.94 -32.67 30.66
CA PRO A 678 -43.07 -33.60 30.59
C PRO A 678 -43.91 -33.64 31.87
N THR A 679 -43.29 -33.62 33.05
CA THR A 679 -43.99 -33.66 34.34
C THR A 679 -44.88 -32.42 34.53
N LEU A 680 -44.41 -31.24 34.14
CA LEU A 680 -45.20 -30.00 34.19
C LEU A 680 -46.40 -30.04 33.23
N VAL A 681 -46.19 -30.55 32.01
CA VAL A 681 -47.26 -30.70 30.99
C VAL A 681 -48.30 -31.73 31.42
N ILE A 682 -47.88 -32.88 31.95
CA ILE A 682 -48.78 -33.93 32.45
C ILE A 682 -49.61 -33.42 33.63
N ASN A 683 -48.99 -32.72 34.58
CA ASN A 683 -49.70 -32.16 35.74
C ASN A 683 -50.79 -31.15 35.34
N ASP A 684 -50.54 -30.30 34.34
CA ASP A 684 -51.53 -29.36 33.82
C ASP A 684 -52.68 -30.07 33.05
N LEU A 685 -52.36 -31.09 32.24
CA LEU A 685 -53.38 -31.92 31.60
C LEU A 685 -54.26 -32.64 32.64
N VAL A 686 -53.68 -33.25 33.66
CA VAL A 686 -54.41 -33.93 34.75
C VAL A 686 -55.28 -32.93 35.51
N ASN A 687 -54.77 -31.74 35.84
CA ASN A 687 -55.55 -30.69 36.50
C ASN A 687 -56.72 -30.21 35.62
N LYS A 688 -56.51 -30.00 34.32
CA LYS A 688 -57.57 -29.65 33.36
C LYS A 688 -58.64 -30.74 33.29
N HIS A 689 -58.25 -32.02 33.21
CA HIS A 689 -59.20 -33.14 33.23
C HIS A 689 -59.99 -33.21 34.55
N ILE A 690 -59.36 -32.98 35.70
CA ILE A 690 -60.04 -32.95 37.00
C ILE A 690 -61.02 -31.77 37.10
N GLN A 691 -60.67 -30.57 36.61
CA GLN A 691 -61.60 -29.43 36.60
C GLN A 691 -62.77 -29.64 35.63
N ASN A 692 -62.52 -30.22 34.46
CA ASN A 692 -63.58 -30.61 33.53
C ASN A 692 -64.52 -31.65 34.17
N ALA A 693 -63.99 -32.67 34.85
CA ALA A 693 -64.79 -33.67 35.57
C ALA A 693 -65.59 -33.08 36.75
N LYS A 694 -65.05 -32.07 37.46
CA LYS A 694 -65.78 -31.33 38.52
C LYS A 694 -66.89 -30.47 37.96
N SER A 695 -66.64 -29.72 36.88
CA SER A 695 -67.66 -28.88 36.27
C SER A 695 -68.79 -29.70 35.62
N ALA A 696 -68.50 -30.90 35.12
CA ALA A 696 -69.51 -31.86 34.69
C ALA A 696 -70.35 -32.40 35.86
N HIS A 697 -69.72 -32.77 36.99
CA HIS A 697 -70.43 -33.17 38.21
C HIS A 697 -71.33 -32.07 38.74
N THR A 698 -70.85 -30.83 38.77
CA THR A 698 -71.61 -29.69 39.29
C THR A 698 -72.91 -29.51 38.49
N LYS A 699 -72.82 -29.58 37.15
CA LYS A 699 -73.99 -29.50 36.27
C LYS A 699 -75.00 -30.64 36.46
N MET A 700 -74.53 -31.89 36.52
CA MET A 700 -75.46 -33.01 36.70
C MET A 700 -76.09 -33.02 38.09
N GLN A 701 -75.40 -32.51 39.11
CA GLN A 701 -75.98 -32.32 40.44
C GLN A 701 -76.99 -31.15 40.49
N GLU A 702 -76.77 -30.08 39.72
CA GLU A 702 -77.75 -29.00 39.48
C GLU A 702 -79.00 -29.53 38.73
N GLU A 703 -78.80 -30.40 37.73
CA GLU A 703 -79.89 -31.07 36.99
C GLU A 703 -80.66 -32.05 37.87
N PHE A 704 -79.97 -32.87 38.68
CA PHE A 704 -80.58 -33.77 39.66
C PHE A 704 -81.43 -33.01 40.69
N GLN A 705 -80.89 -31.95 41.29
CA GLN A 705 -81.63 -31.14 42.27
C GLN A 705 -82.91 -30.56 41.65
N LYS A 706 -82.83 -30.06 40.41
CA LYS A 706 -84.01 -29.57 39.68
C LYS A 706 -85.04 -30.69 39.44
N THR A 707 -84.62 -31.89 39.07
CA THR A 707 -85.54 -33.03 38.88
C THR A 707 -86.18 -33.47 40.21
N LEU A 708 -85.43 -33.45 41.31
CA LEU A 708 -85.93 -33.73 42.65
C LEU A 708 -86.97 -32.67 43.09
N ASP A 709 -86.71 -31.39 42.85
CA ASP A 709 -87.64 -30.29 43.11
C ASP A 709 -88.92 -30.42 42.26
N GLU A 710 -88.81 -30.80 40.99
CA GLU A 710 -89.95 -31.09 40.12
C GLU A 710 -90.80 -32.27 40.65
N ILE A 711 -90.19 -33.32 41.20
CA ILE A 711 -90.91 -34.48 41.77
C ILE A 711 -91.59 -34.12 43.09
N ASN A 712 -90.92 -33.36 43.97
CA ASN A 712 -91.54 -32.81 45.18
C ASN A 712 -92.73 -31.88 44.84
N ALA A 713 -92.64 -31.12 43.74
CA ALA A 713 -93.75 -30.34 43.21
C ALA A 713 -94.88 -31.22 42.67
N ARG A 714 -94.61 -32.34 41.97
CA ARG A 714 -95.63 -33.33 41.58
C ARG A 714 -96.35 -33.91 42.81
N GLN A 715 -95.62 -34.28 43.85
CA GLN A 715 -96.18 -34.81 45.10
C GLN A 715 -97.12 -33.80 45.78
N THR A 716 -96.69 -32.53 45.86
CA THR A 716 -97.49 -31.41 46.38
C THR A 716 -98.76 -31.19 45.54
N CYS A 717 -98.61 -31.16 44.22
CA CYS A 717 -99.69 -30.97 43.26
C CYS A 717 -100.73 -32.11 43.31
N ALA A 718 -100.31 -33.36 43.52
CA ALA A 718 -101.23 -34.49 43.73
C ALA A 718 -102.09 -34.30 45.00
N VAL A 719 -101.48 -33.83 46.10
CA VAL A 719 -102.20 -33.52 47.35
C VAL A 719 -103.17 -32.34 47.17
N GLU A 720 -102.83 -31.33 46.35
CA GLU A 720 -103.73 -30.20 46.05
C GLU A 720 -104.92 -30.60 45.17
N HIS A 721 -104.71 -31.47 44.17
CA HIS A 721 -105.80 -32.07 43.42
C HIS A 721 -106.73 -32.90 44.32
N ALA A 722 -106.17 -33.68 45.24
CA ALA A 722 -106.96 -34.47 46.19
C ALA A 722 -107.79 -33.60 47.14
N LYS A 723 -107.23 -32.49 47.66
CA LYS A 723 -108.00 -31.48 48.41
C LYS A 723 -109.13 -30.89 47.57
N THR A 724 -108.86 -30.56 46.31
CA THR A 724 -109.86 -29.98 45.39
C THR A 724 -111.01 -30.95 45.12
N LEU A 725 -110.71 -32.25 44.96
CA LEU A 725 -111.74 -33.29 44.82
C LEU A 725 -112.52 -33.52 46.13
N LEU A 726 -111.84 -33.51 47.28
CA LEU A 726 -112.46 -33.56 48.60
C LEU A 726 -113.41 -32.38 48.86
N ASP A 727 -113.15 -31.21 48.27
CA ASP A 727 -114.04 -30.06 48.32
C ASP A 727 -115.20 -30.17 47.32
N ALA A 728 -114.96 -30.65 46.09
CA ALA A 728 -115.95 -30.65 45.01
C ALA A 728 -116.94 -31.82 45.08
N LEU A 729 -116.47 -33.04 45.32
CA LEU A 729 -117.28 -34.26 45.28
C LEU A 729 -118.42 -34.32 46.32
N PRO A 730 -118.25 -33.88 47.59
CA PRO A 730 -119.36 -33.84 48.53
C PRO A 730 -120.41 -32.80 48.15
N ARG A 731 -119.97 -31.61 47.70
CA ARG A 731 -120.86 -30.50 47.30
C ARG A 731 -121.72 -30.88 46.08
N LEU A 732 -121.13 -31.56 45.09
CA LEU A 732 -121.86 -32.05 43.92
C LEU A 732 -122.89 -33.13 44.30
N ALA A 733 -122.52 -34.06 45.19
CA ALA A 733 -123.45 -35.07 45.68
C ALA A 733 -124.59 -34.44 46.50
N GLU A 734 -124.30 -33.50 47.41
CA GLU A 734 -125.30 -32.73 48.17
C GLU A 734 -126.27 -31.99 47.24
N GLN A 735 -125.74 -31.32 46.20
CA GLN A 735 -126.56 -30.64 45.19
C GLN A 735 -127.50 -31.61 44.43
N GLN A 736 -127.01 -32.79 44.04
CA GLN A 736 -127.85 -33.82 43.40
C GLN A 736 -128.91 -34.38 44.36
N LEU A 737 -128.56 -34.61 45.63
CA LEU A 737 -129.51 -35.07 46.65
C LEU A 737 -130.64 -34.04 46.83
N VAL A 738 -130.32 -32.75 46.96
CA VAL A 738 -131.33 -31.68 47.07
C VAL A 738 -132.20 -31.58 45.80
N GLN A 739 -131.64 -31.82 44.61
CA GLN A 739 -132.42 -31.86 43.37
C GLN A 739 -133.41 -33.04 43.32
N TYR A 740 -132.99 -34.25 43.74
CA TYR A 740 -133.86 -35.42 43.77
C TYR A 740 -134.95 -35.34 44.84
N ASP A 741 -134.71 -34.62 45.94
CA ASP A 741 -135.71 -34.41 47.00
C ASP A 741 -136.88 -33.52 46.52
N GLY A 742 -136.63 -32.65 45.53
CA GLY A 742 -137.64 -31.82 44.88
C GLY A 742 -138.52 -32.51 43.83
N LEU A 743 -138.25 -33.77 43.46
CA LEU A 743 -139.01 -34.49 42.43
C LEU A 743 -140.19 -35.26 43.01
N LEU A 744 -141.36 -35.19 42.35
CA LEU A 744 -142.53 -36.00 42.70
C LEU A 744 -142.28 -37.50 42.46
N VAL A 745 -142.72 -38.33 43.39
CA VAL A 745 -142.54 -39.79 43.39
C VAL A 745 -143.90 -40.48 43.46
N VAL A 746 -143.97 -41.77 43.10
CA VAL A 746 -145.21 -42.58 43.12
C VAL A 746 -145.89 -42.56 44.49
N ASP A 747 -145.11 -42.51 45.57
CA ASP A 747 -145.57 -42.49 46.96
C ASP A 747 -146.23 -41.16 47.38
N ASP A 748 -146.03 -40.08 46.61
CA ASP A 748 -146.67 -38.78 46.85
C ASP A 748 -148.15 -38.75 46.34
N VAL A 749 -148.72 -39.90 45.93
CA VAL A 749 -150.04 -40.00 45.24
C VAL A 749 -150.88 -41.20 45.71
N GLU A 750 -151.99 -40.95 46.41
CA GLU A 750 -152.93 -42.02 46.83
C GLU A 750 -153.81 -42.57 45.69
N LYS A 751 -153.99 -43.90 45.62
CA LYS A 751 -155.01 -44.56 44.78
C LYS A 751 -155.62 -45.80 45.47
N GLY A 752 -156.88 -46.07 45.16
CA GLY A 752 -157.72 -47.07 45.84
C GLY A 752 -157.42 -48.55 45.49
N ARG A 753 -157.94 -49.45 46.33
CA ARG A 753 -157.71 -50.91 46.26
C ARG A 753 -158.27 -51.57 44.99
N VAL A 754 -157.52 -52.56 44.50
CA VAL A 754 -158.00 -53.66 43.63
C VAL A 754 -157.59 -54.98 44.31
N GLU A 755 -158.41 -56.02 44.25
CA GLU A 755 -158.13 -57.31 44.89
C GLU A 755 -157.13 -58.17 44.09
N ARG A 756 -156.36 -59.01 44.80
CA ARG A 756 -155.39 -59.94 44.19
C ARG A 756 -156.08 -61.17 43.60
N THR A 757 -155.70 -61.53 42.37
CA THR A 757 -156.02 -62.81 41.73
C THR A 757 -155.47 -64.01 42.53
N ARG A 758 -156.19 -65.14 42.54
CA ARG A 758 -155.76 -66.38 43.21
C ARG A 758 -155.44 -67.46 42.19
N TYR A 759 -154.37 -68.23 42.43
CA TYR A 759 -153.98 -69.36 41.58
C TYR A 759 -154.89 -70.59 41.78
N PRO A 760 -155.12 -71.42 40.73
CA PRO A 760 -155.89 -72.67 40.85
C PRO A 760 -155.20 -73.73 41.71
N THR A 761 -156.00 -74.61 42.32
CA THR A 761 -155.56 -75.63 43.29
C THR A 761 -154.49 -76.58 42.76
N SER A 762 -154.47 -76.89 41.46
CA SER A 762 -153.46 -77.75 40.84
C SER A 762 -152.05 -77.16 40.87
N GLU A 763 -151.92 -75.85 40.62
CA GLU A 763 -150.62 -75.15 40.65
C GLU A 763 -150.11 -74.98 42.09
N LEU A 764 -151.02 -74.79 43.05
CA LEU A 764 -150.68 -74.76 44.48
C LEU A 764 -150.16 -76.11 45.00
N ILE A 765 -150.62 -77.24 44.42
CA ILE A 765 -150.06 -78.57 44.72
C ILE A 765 -148.68 -78.73 44.06
N ARG A 766 -148.55 -78.37 42.77
CA ARG A 766 -147.26 -78.44 42.05
C ARG A 766 -146.14 -77.66 42.76
N ARG A 767 -146.41 -76.40 43.14
CA ARG A 767 -145.44 -75.57 43.87
C ARG A 767 -145.08 -76.18 45.22
N LYS A 768 -146.05 -76.74 45.95
CA LYS A 768 -145.83 -77.41 47.25
C LYS A 768 -144.96 -78.68 47.15
N GLU A 769 -145.11 -79.48 46.10
CA GLU A 769 -144.32 -80.71 45.92
C GLU A 769 -142.88 -80.43 45.44
N VAL A 770 -142.66 -79.34 44.70
CA VAL A 770 -141.32 -78.92 44.23
C VAL A 770 -140.59 -78.04 45.27
N GLY A 771 -141.30 -77.51 46.27
CA GLY A 771 -140.74 -76.61 47.29
C GLY A 771 -140.69 -75.13 46.87
N GLU A 772 -141.44 -74.74 45.83
CA GLU A 772 -141.57 -73.35 45.38
C GLU A 772 -142.50 -72.55 46.31
N PRO A 773 -142.21 -71.27 46.59
CA PRO A 773 -143.08 -70.42 47.41
C PRO A 773 -144.52 -70.31 46.88
N LEU A 774 -145.49 -70.38 47.80
CA LEU A 774 -146.93 -70.30 47.51
C LEU A 774 -147.45 -68.84 47.41
N ILE A 775 -146.54 -67.86 47.45
CA ILE A 775 -146.78 -66.43 47.32
C ILE A 775 -145.62 -65.87 46.50
N ASP A 776 -145.89 -65.02 45.52
CA ASP A 776 -144.86 -64.35 44.72
C ASP A 776 -144.32 -63.13 45.48
N GLU A 777 -142.99 -62.90 45.46
CA GLU A 777 -142.31 -61.93 46.34
C GLU A 777 -141.71 -60.73 45.57
N ASP A 778 -142.58 -59.75 45.30
CA ASP A 778 -142.23 -58.53 44.54
C ASP A 778 -141.59 -57.39 45.37
N ASP A 779 -141.51 -57.49 46.70
CA ASP A 779 -141.20 -56.36 47.62
C ASP A 779 -139.94 -56.56 48.50
N ARG A 780 -139.03 -57.48 48.12
CA ARG A 780 -137.91 -57.90 49.01
C ARG A 780 -136.72 -56.91 49.12
N ASP A 781 -136.59 -55.96 48.20
CA ASP A 781 -135.49 -54.97 48.14
C ASP A 781 -135.97 -53.50 48.09
N ALA A 782 -137.18 -53.21 48.58
CA ALA A 782 -137.73 -51.86 48.58
C ALA A 782 -136.95 -50.89 49.50
N LEU A 783 -136.51 -49.74 48.97
CA LEU A 783 -135.85 -48.68 49.75
C LEU A 783 -136.78 -48.15 50.87
N PRO A 784 -136.25 -47.78 52.05
CA PRO A 784 -137.06 -47.28 53.16
C PRO A 784 -137.75 -45.96 52.78
N ARG A 785 -139.08 -45.95 52.87
CA ARG A 785 -139.94 -44.83 52.45
C ARG A 785 -139.97 -43.75 53.55
N GLY A 786 -139.53 -42.53 53.22
CA GLY A 786 -139.44 -41.40 54.15
C GLY A 786 -138.05 -40.74 54.16
N LYS A 787 -137.78 -39.93 55.19
CA LYS A 787 -136.56 -39.10 55.31
C LYS A 787 -135.27 -39.92 55.25
N GLY A 788 -134.33 -39.49 54.40
CA GLY A 788 -133.01 -40.10 54.26
C GLY A 788 -131.94 -39.38 55.09
N ASN A 789 -131.04 -40.14 55.73
CA ASN A 789 -129.83 -39.63 56.39
C ASN A 789 -128.61 -40.18 55.66
N TRP A 790 -127.89 -39.34 54.91
CA TRP A 790 -126.78 -39.75 54.06
C TRP A 790 -125.45 -39.35 54.69
N LEU A 791 -124.72 -40.34 55.21
CA LEU A 791 -123.43 -40.13 55.88
C LEU A 791 -122.41 -39.44 54.96
N GLY A 792 -121.51 -38.67 55.56
CA GLY A 792 -120.46 -37.95 54.86
C GLY A 792 -119.24 -38.80 54.48
N MET A 793 -118.41 -38.28 53.58
CA MET A 793 -117.16 -38.93 53.12
C MET A 793 -115.96 -38.59 54.02
N PRO A 794 -114.89 -39.39 54.06
CA PRO A 794 -113.67 -39.07 54.80
C PRO A 794 -112.87 -37.92 54.19
N LEU A 795 -112.70 -36.84 54.96
CA LEU A 795 -111.93 -35.64 54.59
C LEU A 795 -110.42 -35.79 54.76
N ASN A 796 -109.97 -36.69 55.64
CA ASN A 796 -108.59 -36.69 56.16
C ASN A 796 -107.75 -37.92 55.76
N GLN A 797 -108.16 -38.70 54.76
CA GLN A 797 -107.40 -39.88 54.30
C GLN A 797 -106.44 -39.59 53.13
N LEU A 798 -106.72 -38.59 52.29
CA LEU A 798 -105.93 -38.27 51.10
C LEU A 798 -104.81 -37.27 51.43
N VAL A 799 -103.77 -37.77 52.09
CA VAL A 799 -102.57 -37.02 52.50
C VAL A 799 -101.31 -37.79 52.10
N ALA A 800 -100.22 -37.10 51.79
CA ALA A 800 -98.96 -37.74 51.40
C ALA A 800 -98.27 -38.49 52.57
N GLU A 801 -98.38 -37.95 53.79
CA GLU A 801 -97.75 -38.52 54.98
C GLU A 801 -98.71 -38.51 56.18
N ASN A 802 -98.42 -39.35 57.19
CA ASN A 802 -99.05 -39.31 58.52
C ASN A 802 -100.60 -39.38 58.52
N ARG A 803 -101.18 -40.38 57.82
CA ARG A 803 -102.63 -40.65 57.78
C ARG A 803 -103.24 -40.76 59.21
N PRO A 804 -104.20 -39.90 59.59
CA PRO A 804 -104.75 -39.88 60.95
C PRO A 804 -105.56 -41.14 61.32
N SER A 805 -105.41 -41.62 62.55
CA SER A 805 -106.10 -42.82 63.07
C SER A 805 -107.59 -42.64 63.36
N LYS A 806 -108.14 -41.43 63.21
CA LYS A 806 -109.56 -41.12 63.39
C LYS A 806 -110.11 -40.46 62.13
N LEU A 807 -111.15 -41.06 61.56
CA LEU A 807 -111.90 -40.52 60.43
C LEU A 807 -112.58 -39.19 60.81
N GLN A 808 -112.35 -38.16 60.01
CA GLN A 808 -113.19 -36.96 59.98
C GLN A 808 -114.08 -37.06 58.74
N LEU A 809 -115.39 -37.07 58.93
CA LEU A 809 -116.36 -37.15 57.83
C LEU A 809 -116.90 -35.75 57.48
N THR A 810 -117.32 -35.55 56.23
CA THR A 810 -118.15 -34.39 55.86
C THR A 810 -119.48 -34.39 56.64
N PRO A 811 -120.21 -33.26 56.70
CA PRO A 811 -121.56 -33.24 57.25
C PRO A 811 -122.47 -34.32 56.63
N THR A 812 -123.40 -34.84 57.44
CA THR A 812 -124.45 -35.76 57.00
C THR A 812 -125.57 -34.98 56.34
N VAL A 813 -125.88 -35.29 55.08
CA VAL A 813 -126.96 -34.65 54.32
C VAL A 813 -128.28 -35.32 54.67
N GLN A 814 -129.32 -34.53 54.96
CA GLN A 814 -130.66 -35.03 55.25
C GLN A 814 -131.62 -34.69 54.10
N THR A 815 -132.38 -35.67 53.62
CA THR A 815 -133.39 -35.48 52.56
C THR A 815 -134.79 -35.75 53.11
N SER A 816 -135.80 -35.01 52.65
CA SER A 816 -137.18 -35.16 53.11
C SER A 816 -137.80 -36.49 52.70
N LYS A 817 -137.33 -37.07 51.59
CA LYS A 817 -137.67 -38.42 51.11
C LYS A 817 -136.42 -39.18 50.63
N THR A 818 -136.61 -40.47 50.39
CA THR A 818 -135.59 -41.42 49.92
C THR A 818 -136.05 -41.97 48.59
N THR A 819 -135.19 -41.90 47.57
CA THR A 819 -135.50 -42.40 46.22
C THR A 819 -134.32 -43.16 45.65
N LEU A 820 -134.54 -43.91 44.57
CA LEU A 820 -133.48 -44.62 43.86
C LEU A 820 -132.39 -43.66 43.35
N GLY A 821 -132.75 -42.42 42.96
CA GLY A 821 -131.81 -41.37 42.60
C GLY A 821 -130.85 -41.03 43.75
N HIS A 822 -131.38 -40.73 44.94
CA HIS A 822 -130.56 -40.46 46.13
C HIS A 822 -129.62 -41.61 46.47
N SER A 823 -130.13 -42.85 46.51
CA SER A 823 -129.32 -44.04 46.81
C SER A 823 -128.24 -44.28 45.75
N SER A 824 -128.51 -43.96 44.48
CA SER A 824 -127.56 -44.09 43.38
C SER A 824 -126.48 -43.01 43.42
N THR A 825 -126.84 -41.75 43.70
CA THR A 825 -125.87 -40.65 43.90
C THR A 825 -124.91 -40.94 45.05
N VAL A 826 -125.38 -41.45 46.20
CA VAL A 826 -124.47 -41.77 47.33
C VAL A 826 -123.57 -42.97 47.00
N LYS A 827 -124.10 -44.02 46.37
CA LYS A 827 -123.28 -45.16 45.91
C LYS A 827 -122.24 -44.73 44.87
N ALA A 828 -122.59 -43.86 43.93
CA ALA A 828 -121.68 -43.34 42.92
C ALA A 828 -120.64 -42.39 43.52
N ARG A 829 -121.03 -41.54 44.48
CA ARG A 829 -120.14 -40.67 45.27
C ARG A 829 -119.09 -41.50 46.01
N ASP A 830 -119.52 -42.53 46.73
CA ASP A 830 -118.64 -43.34 47.57
C ASP A 830 -117.75 -44.28 46.74
N SER A 831 -118.24 -44.79 45.59
CA SER A 831 -117.39 -45.46 44.59
C SER A 831 -116.34 -44.49 44.07
N ALA A 832 -116.73 -43.33 43.52
CA ALA A 832 -115.80 -42.37 42.95
C ALA A 832 -114.76 -41.86 43.95
N TYR A 833 -115.11 -41.78 45.24
CA TYR A 833 -114.17 -41.50 46.31
C TYR A 833 -113.14 -42.63 46.49
N GLU A 834 -113.59 -43.88 46.59
CA GLU A 834 -112.70 -45.04 46.82
C GLU A 834 -111.84 -45.37 45.58
N ASP A 835 -112.43 -45.24 44.38
CA ASP A 835 -111.75 -45.35 43.08
C ASP A 835 -110.63 -44.29 42.97
N TYR A 836 -110.93 -43.02 43.30
CA TYR A 836 -109.93 -41.95 43.32
C TYR A 836 -108.91 -42.12 44.46
N LYS A 837 -109.30 -42.67 45.61
CA LYS A 837 -108.40 -42.97 46.73
C LYS A 837 -107.37 -44.03 46.34
N VAL A 838 -107.79 -45.10 45.65
CA VAL A 838 -106.87 -46.10 45.08
C VAL A 838 -105.97 -45.46 44.01
N GLN A 839 -106.51 -44.59 43.14
CA GLN A 839 -105.69 -43.86 42.17
C GLN A 839 -104.64 -42.95 42.83
N PHE A 840 -105.02 -42.24 43.90
CA PHE A 840 -104.17 -41.34 44.67
C PHE A 840 -103.07 -42.09 45.42
N GLU A 841 -103.40 -43.20 46.09
CA GLU A 841 -102.43 -44.07 46.77
C GLU A 841 -101.42 -44.66 45.77
N ASN A 842 -101.88 -45.15 44.61
CA ASN A 842 -101.01 -45.61 43.53
C ASN A 842 -100.12 -44.49 42.96
N THR A 843 -100.67 -43.27 42.80
CA THR A 843 -99.92 -42.11 42.28
C THR A 843 -98.81 -41.68 43.24
N LEU A 844 -99.08 -41.64 44.55
CA LEU A 844 -98.06 -41.36 45.56
C LEU A 844 -97.00 -42.47 45.64
N ALA A 845 -97.40 -43.73 45.55
CA ALA A 845 -96.46 -44.85 45.53
C ALA A 845 -95.52 -44.79 44.32
N MET A 846 -96.03 -44.47 43.12
CA MET A 846 -95.20 -44.26 41.92
C MET A 846 -94.24 -43.07 42.08
N ILE A 847 -94.70 -41.95 42.65
CA ILE A 847 -93.87 -40.76 42.89
C ILE A 847 -92.73 -41.06 43.88
N GLU A 848 -93.01 -41.79 44.96
CA GLU A 848 -91.97 -42.14 45.93
C GLU A 848 -91.02 -43.22 45.38
N GLU A 849 -91.49 -44.16 44.55
CA GLU A 849 -90.60 -45.11 43.86
C GLU A 849 -89.68 -44.41 42.83
N GLU A 850 -90.19 -43.44 42.07
CA GLU A 850 -89.40 -42.60 41.15
C GLU A 850 -88.34 -41.80 41.92
N LYS A 851 -88.73 -41.21 43.06
CA LYS A 851 -87.85 -40.45 43.96
C LYS A 851 -86.76 -41.31 44.61
N GLU A 852 -87.11 -42.44 45.21
CA GLU A 852 -86.11 -43.38 45.77
C GLU A 852 -85.14 -43.89 44.69
N ARG A 853 -85.64 -44.17 43.47
CA ARG A 853 -84.83 -44.62 42.35
C ARG A 853 -83.79 -43.56 41.98
N LEU A 854 -84.22 -42.32 41.78
CA LEU A 854 -83.32 -41.21 41.43
C LEU A 854 -82.29 -40.92 42.53
N VAL A 855 -82.67 -40.99 43.82
CA VAL A 855 -81.72 -40.83 44.93
C VAL A 855 -80.67 -41.95 44.92
N ARG A 856 -81.07 -43.22 44.72
CA ARG A 856 -80.12 -44.34 44.58
C ARG A 856 -79.21 -44.19 43.36
N ASP A 857 -79.75 -43.74 42.23
CA ASP A 857 -78.97 -43.53 41.01
C ASP A 857 -77.93 -42.40 41.17
N GLU A 858 -78.27 -41.30 41.84
CA GLU A 858 -77.33 -40.21 42.18
C GLU A 858 -76.28 -40.64 43.22
N GLU A 859 -76.65 -41.43 44.24
CA GLU A 859 -75.67 -42.03 45.17
C GLU A 859 -74.69 -42.96 44.44
N HIS A 860 -75.19 -43.84 43.57
CA HIS A 860 -74.35 -44.70 42.74
C HIS A 860 -73.45 -43.89 41.80
N TRP A 861 -73.99 -42.84 41.17
CA TRP A 861 -73.23 -41.99 40.26
C TRP A 861 -72.14 -41.19 40.99
N THR A 862 -72.46 -40.56 42.12
CA THR A 862 -71.51 -39.82 42.97
C THR A 862 -70.34 -40.70 43.42
N ASN A 863 -70.63 -41.92 43.88
CA ASN A 863 -69.60 -42.90 44.27
C ASN A 863 -68.73 -43.34 43.07
N SER A 864 -69.34 -43.51 41.89
CA SER A 864 -68.63 -43.82 40.64
C SER A 864 -67.70 -42.69 40.20
N TRP A 865 -68.16 -41.43 40.31
CA TRP A 865 -67.34 -40.25 40.03
C TRP A 865 -66.18 -40.10 41.01
N LEU A 866 -66.42 -40.24 42.32
CA LEU A 866 -65.37 -40.21 43.35
C LEU A 866 -64.29 -41.26 43.07
N THR A 867 -64.70 -42.49 42.75
CA THR A 867 -63.80 -43.59 42.36
C THR A 867 -63.01 -43.27 41.09
N SER A 868 -63.66 -42.65 40.10
CA SER A 868 -63.03 -42.28 38.83
C SER A 868 -62.02 -41.14 38.99
N VAL A 869 -62.35 -40.11 39.77
CA VAL A 869 -61.43 -39.01 40.12
C VAL A 869 -60.24 -39.53 40.93
N GLN A 870 -60.46 -40.50 41.82
CA GLN A 870 -59.35 -41.10 42.57
C GLN A 870 -58.43 -41.90 41.65
N ARG A 871 -58.96 -42.79 40.80
CA ARG A 871 -58.18 -43.52 39.78
C ARG A 871 -57.35 -42.59 38.89
N VAL A 872 -57.89 -41.44 38.48
CA VAL A 872 -57.16 -40.46 37.66
C VAL A 872 -55.96 -39.85 38.42
N LYS A 873 -56.06 -39.64 39.74
CA LYS A 873 -54.91 -39.25 40.57
C LYS A 873 -53.92 -40.41 40.70
N ASP A 874 -54.40 -41.60 41.05
CA ASP A 874 -53.56 -42.78 41.31
C ASP A 874 -52.72 -43.16 40.08
N LEU A 875 -53.28 -42.99 38.87
CA LEU A 875 -52.60 -43.20 37.59
C LEU A 875 -51.46 -42.19 37.29
N HIS A 876 -51.41 -41.06 38.00
CA HIS A 876 -50.47 -39.97 37.74
C HIS A 876 -49.69 -39.52 38.99
N GLN A 877 -49.82 -40.22 40.12
CA GLN A 877 -48.88 -40.07 41.23
C GLN A 877 -47.54 -40.73 40.84
N PRO A 878 -46.39 -40.10 41.14
CA PRO A 878 -45.10 -40.75 41.00
C PRO A 878 -44.98 -41.91 42.01
N GLN A 879 -44.37 -43.01 41.57
CA GLN A 879 -43.90 -44.11 42.41
C GLN A 879 -42.51 -43.79 42.98
#